data_AF-A0AAN0LF46-F1
#
_entry.id   AF-A0AAN0LF46-F1
#
_cell.length_a   1.000
_cell.length_b   1.000
_cell.length_c   1.000
_cell.angle_alpha   90.00
_cell.angle_beta   90.00
_cell.angle_gamma   90.00
#
_symmetry.space_group_name_H-M   'P 1'
#
loop_
_entity.id
_entity.type
_entity.pdbx_description
1 polymer ?
#
loop_
_entity_poly.entity_id
_entity_poly.type
_entity_poly.pdbx_seq_one_letter_code
_entity_poly.pdbx_strand_id
1 'polypeptide(L)'
;MKFDAYKLPSVVNDYDVCIIGSGPAGLTVALELMHSGQRICVLESGGLNPGERENADLKDVESRGIVIRADSRERGLGGTSETWSGFMAPLDLVDFEARPGLHEGWPISPPEIASHIDRKGHRFSIPPSDQFEFGDESLPLASLQGLHSKTFQVQLKPLRFRKAYEHAFLSPHLDLIYGATATKLLKAESDGAVTVEGVEVLDRAGNKHTVGAKIFVLAASAIESVRIALHSEIKDPHDQIGRNFMNHPKGNVAKIFFSAPISRDHPLFLTRGKKFGRYIGLRLPDENQRKQGHLNAYLRLEPAYDFPDRPHADRLSSAFRRLKRERGEAGTGKRIQLAWNVVVELRGLPGVISKAVHRAKAKKQKFVTSAVVRCFTEMEPLPENRITLSEKKDRFGVPVPTVAHANSVLSVATVEALLSTLKESLATTGLGRVEKLPGELGTLLANDASHHLGGLRMGSDPKTSVVDQNLKFHNVENLYAAGGAVFPTGGSANPTMTVIALSIRLAEKLRQLSPSKRPAVQAPREESAGFLIVGAGRRVREDVVPTIENLRGSHVAGIYSTSKHALYGLNDVYEVAPLSELNEDAISGQKYLYVAVPPSQLKQVLELLTRFDCANKVLIVDTPAILETDLKALYSKFAKVVVAEDCAYLPWIPLLKNSYAPVERIEFNRSGFAYHAVALGRAIAANGGARPLIKSSRTRRDRTTVDFSNGTSMAIVGPRDYRKGTMRFVAADDTVVASHPFHDTEVVIQPVVENGRCIAFRQGPNSVSLSDEEVILAGSFSSEDSIVSRMLDIKRVGLHRLLSELLDGDDAYTLSEGVSDAKAAKIH
;
A
#
# COMPACT_ATOMS: atom_id res chain seq x y z
N MET A 1 15.55 -2.21 -5.54
CA MET A 1 15.39 -3.67 -5.74
C MET A 1 14.70 -4.32 -4.54
N LYS A 2 14.37 -5.62 -4.60
CA LYS A 2 13.83 -6.39 -3.46
C LYS A 2 14.74 -7.58 -3.17
N PHE A 3 15.15 -7.72 -1.91
CA PHE A 3 16.04 -8.78 -1.45
C PHE A 3 15.38 -9.53 -0.29
N ASP A 4 15.44 -10.86 -0.34
CA ASP A 4 15.10 -11.72 0.80
C ASP A 4 16.27 -11.68 1.78
N ALA A 5 16.02 -11.31 3.04
CA ALA A 5 17.04 -11.30 4.09
C ALA A 5 17.79 -12.63 4.19
N TYR A 6 17.10 -13.75 3.95
CA TYR A 6 17.68 -15.10 3.97
C TYR A 6 18.80 -15.32 2.94
N LYS A 7 18.86 -14.47 1.91
CA LYS A 7 19.87 -14.53 0.83
C LYS A 7 20.91 -13.41 0.94
N LEU A 8 20.89 -12.62 2.00
CA LEU A 8 21.87 -11.57 2.18
C LEU A 8 23.23 -12.13 2.62
N PRO A 9 24.33 -11.46 2.24
CA PRO A 9 25.60 -11.70 2.90
C PRO A 9 25.53 -11.30 4.39
N SER A 10 26.53 -11.71 5.18
CA SER A 10 26.60 -11.38 6.61
C SER A 10 26.70 -9.87 6.88
N VAL A 11 27.30 -9.11 5.96
CA VAL A 11 27.43 -7.66 6.04
C VAL A 11 27.05 -7.05 4.69
N VAL A 12 26.19 -6.03 4.74
CA VAL A 12 25.77 -5.22 3.59
C VAL A 12 26.08 -3.76 3.92
N ASN A 13 27.06 -3.19 3.25
CA ASN A 13 27.46 -1.79 3.42
C ASN A 13 27.45 -1.12 2.04
N ASP A 14 26.52 -0.20 1.78
CA ASP A 14 26.59 0.77 0.65
C ASP A 14 25.38 1.73 0.62
N TYR A 15 24.79 2.04 1.78
CA TYR A 15 23.58 2.86 1.84
C TYR A 15 23.87 4.26 2.40
N ASP A 16 23.29 5.28 1.77
CA ASP A 16 23.26 6.62 2.34
C ASP A 16 22.20 6.70 3.45
N VAL A 17 21.06 6.02 3.26
CA VAL A 17 19.95 6.01 4.23
C VAL A 17 19.39 4.59 4.41
N CYS A 18 19.31 4.13 5.66
CA CYS A 18 18.62 2.90 6.05
C CYS A 18 17.35 3.25 6.85
N ILE A 19 16.19 2.84 6.33
CA ILE A 19 14.87 3.05 6.91
C ILE A 19 14.38 1.73 7.49
N ILE A 20 14.09 1.71 8.78
CA ILE A 20 13.73 0.50 9.53
C ILE A 20 12.21 0.45 9.66
N GLY A 21 11.54 -0.30 8.80
CA GLY A 21 10.09 -0.47 8.75
C GLY A 21 9.47 0.09 7.46
N SER A 22 8.61 -0.69 6.80
CA SER A 22 7.97 -0.32 5.54
C SER A 22 6.49 0.09 5.68
N GLY A 23 6.12 0.60 6.85
CA GLY A 23 4.80 1.21 7.08
C GLY A 23 4.64 2.56 6.38
N PRO A 24 3.50 3.27 6.57
CA PRO A 24 3.26 4.59 5.98
C PRO A 24 4.41 5.58 6.16
N ALA A 25 4.97 5.67 7.38
CA ALA A 25 6.08 6.58 7.67
C ALA A 25 7.32 6.25 6.84
N GLY A 26 7.82 5.01 6.95
CA GLY A 26 9.05 4.58 6.30
C GLY A 26 8.96 4.62 4.77
N LEU A 27 7.84 4.16 4.19
CA LEU A 27 7.65 4.23 2.74
C LEU A 27 7.48 5.68 2.25
N THR A 28 6.82 6.57 3.00
CA THR A 28 6.79 7.99 2.63
C THR A 28 8.19 8.60 2.61
N VAL A 29 9.02 8.32 3.62
CA VAL A 29 10.42 8.80 3.62
C VAL A 29 11.19 8.24 2.43
N ALA A 30 11.07 6.94 2.17
CA ALA A 30 11.76 6.26 1.06
C ALA A 30 11.37 6.84 -0.32
N LEU A 31 10.07 7.04 -0.55
CA LEU A 31 9.53 7.54 -1.81
C LEU A 31 9.92 8.99 -2.06
N GLU A 32 9.89 9.84 -1.03
CA GLU A 32 10.32 11.23 -1.15
C GLU A 32 11.85 11.36 -1.27
N LEU A 33 12.63 10.35 -0.89
CA LEU A 33 14.09 10.33 -1.09
C LEU A 33 14.52 9.66 -2.38
N MET A 34 13.68 8.81 -3.00
CA MET A 34 14.06 7.97 -4.15
C MET A 34 14.71 8.74 -5.32
N HIS A 35 14.27 9.97 -5.58
CA HIS A 35 14.80 10.81 -6.67
C HIS A 35 15.94 11.76 -6.25
N SER A 36 16.47 11.60 -5.03
CA SER A 36 17.59 12.44 -4.52
C SER A 36 18.96 12.03 -5.05
N GLY A 37 19.07 10.86 -5.71
CA GLY A 37 20.32 10.21 -6.07
C GLY A 37 20.97 9.38 -4.94
N GLN A 38 20.44 9.47 -3.71
CA GLN A 38 20.91 8.70 -2.57
C GLN A 38 20.59 7.20 -2.72
N ARG A 39 21.50 6.34 -2.21
CA ARG A 39 21.28 4.90 -2.05
C ARG A 39 20.44 4.65 -0.79
N ILE A 40 19.21 4.19 -0.97
CA ILE A 40 18.25 3.99 0.13
C ILE A 40 17.98 2.50 0.31
N CYS A 41 17.94 2.05 1.56
CA CYS A 41 17.48 0.73 1.96
C CYS A 41 16.26 0.86 2.88
N VAL A 42 15.25 0.02 2.68
CA VAL A 42 14.10 -0.15 3.57
C VAL A 42 14.15 -1.58 4.11
N LEU A 43 14.27 -1.73 5.43
CA LEU A 43 14.19 -3.01 6.12
C LEU A 43 12.73 -3.30 6.49
N GLU A 44 12.24 -4.50 6.18
CA GLU A 44 10.92 -4.97 6.56
C GLU A 44 11.01 -6.34 7.21
N SER A 45 10.47 -6.47 8.43
CA SER A 45 10.46 -7.73 9.16
C SER A 45 9.57 -8.77 8.49
N GLY A 46 8.40 -8.40 7.97
CA GLY A 46 7.50 -9.36 7.31
C GLY A 46 7.81 -9.61 5.83
N GLY A 47 6.95 -10.41 5.21
CA GLY A 47 7.02 -10.74 3.78
C GLY A 47 6.43 -9.67 2.85
N LEU A 48 6.38 -10.00 1.56
CA LEU A 48 5.85 -9.12 0.52
C LEU A 48 4.33 -9.14 0.43
N ASN A 49 3.64 -10.18 0.93
CA ASN A 49 2.18 -10.28 0.79
C ASN A 49 1.41 -10.19 2.13
N PRO A 50 0.30 -9.43 2.17
CA PRO A 50 -0.64 -9.45 3.28
C PRO A 50 -1.17 -10.87 3.50
N GLY A 51 -0.91 -11.42 4.70
CA GLY A 51 -1.34 -12.76 5.08
C GLY A 51 -0.26 -13.84 5.01
N GLU A 52 0.93 -13.54 4.48
CA GLU A 52 2.12 -14.32 4.82
C GLU A 52 2.33 -14.21 6.33
N ARG A 53 2.36 -15.36 7.02
CA ARG A 53 2.52 -15.41 8.49
C ARG A 53 3.96 -15.22 8.93
N GLU A 54 4.83 -14.82 8.01
CA GLU A 54 6.24 -14.61 8.28
C GLU A 54 6.37 -13.57 9.40
N ASN A 55 7.04 -13.97 10.48
CA ASN A 55 7.26 -13.14 11.66
C ASN A 55 5.98 -12.66 12.36
N ALA A 56 4.81 -13.27 12.09
CA ALA A 56 3.56 -12.86 12.72
C ALA A 56 3.53 -13.10 14.24
N ASP A 57 4.32 -14.06 14.72
CA ASP A 57 4.57 -14.36 16.13
C ASP A 57 5.41 -13.28 16.83
N LEU A 58 6.21 -12.52 16.09
CA LEU A 58 6.98 -11.38 16.63
C LEU A 58 6.10 -10.16 16.92
N LYS A 59 4.76 -10.27 16.80
CA LYS A 59 3.80 -9.23 17.18
C LYS A 59 3.38 -9.29 18.65
N ASP A 60 3.93 -10.22 19.42
CA ASP A 60 3.67 -10.35 20.85
C ASP A 60 4.01 -9.06 21.62
N VAL A 61 3.11 -8.68 22.53
CA VAL A 61 3.22 -7.54 23.46
C VAL A 61 2.64 -7.98 24.79
N GLU A 62 3.28 -7.58 25.89
CA GLU A 62 2.68 -7.64 27.21
C GLU A 62 1.98 -6.31 27.51
N SER A 63 0.66 -6.33 27.71
CA SER A 63 -0.10 -5.11 28.03
C SER A 63 -0.36 -5.00 29.52
N ARG A 64 -0.08 -3.83 30.10
CA ARG A 64 -0.51 -3.45 31.46
C ARG A 64 -1.51 -2.30 31.33
N GLY A 65 -2.76 -2.53 31.74
CA GLY A 65 -3.88 -1.60 31.51
C GLY A 65 -4.63 -1.92 30.22
N ILE A 66 -4.73 -0.98 29.28
CA ILE A 66 -5.45 -1.18 28.02
C ILE A 66 -4.73 -2.23 27.16
N VAL A 67 -5.45 -3.26 26.72
CA VAL A 67 -4.88 -4.36 25.94
C VAL A 67 -4.63 -3.93 24.50
N ILE A 68 -3.38 -4.06 24.05
CA ILE A 68 -3.00 -3.85 22.64
C ILE A 68 -3.60 -4.95 21.79
N ARG A 69 -4.32 -4.58 20.72
CA ARG A 69 -4.97 -5.57 19.85
C ARG A 69 -3.94 -6.26 18.95
N ALA A 70 -4.08 -7.57 18.77
CA ALA A 70 -3.22 -8.33 17.87
C ALA A 70 -3.34 -7.92 16.37
N ASP A 71 -4.44 -7.27 15.97
CA ASP A 71 -4.72 -6.79 14.61
C ASP A 71 -4.47 -5.28 14.42
N SER A 72 -3.89 -4.60 15.42
CA SER A 72 -3.53 -3.18 15.35
C SER A 72 -2.18 -2.92 14.70
N ARG A 73 -1.36 -3.96 14.53
CA ARG A 73 -0.01 -3.90 13.97
C ARG A 73 0.17 -5.00 12.95
N GLU A 74 0.79 -4.67 11.84
CA GLU A 74 1.13 -5.62 10.79
C GLU A 74 2.62 -5.56 10.48
N ARG A 75 3.21 -6.75 10.33
CA ARG A 75 4.57 -6.96 9.80
C ARG A 75 4.42 -7.43 8.36
N GLY A 76 5.10 -6.76 7.44
CA GLY A 76 5.02 -6.97 6.00
C GLY A 76 4.94 -5.66 5.24
N LEU A 77 5.25 -5.72 3.94
CA LEU A 77 5.32 -4.54 3.08
C LEU A 77 4.02 -3.70 3.16
N GLY A 78 4.14 -2.42 3.52
CA GLY A 78 3.03 -1.49 3.71
C GLY A 78 2.50 -1.38 5.15
N GLY A 79 2.91 -2.28 6.04
CA GLY A 79 2.55 -2.28 7.47
C GLY A 79 1.05 -2.17 7.73
N THR A 80 0.66 -1.43 8.77
CA THR A 80 -0.75 -1.26 9.18
C THR A 80 -1.63 -0.58 8.12
N SER A 81 -1.06 0.02 7.06
CA SER A 81 -1.87 0.50 5.92
C SER A 81 -2.59 -0.63 5.18
N GLU A 82 -2.22 -1.89 5.41
CA GLU A 82 -2.91 -3.03 4.79
C GLU A 82 -4.24 -3.38 5.49
N THR A 83 -4.42 -2.93 6.74
CA THR A 83 -5.61 -3.23 7.55
C THR A 83 -6.34 -1.98 8.07
N TRP A 84 -5.76 -0.78 7.95
CA TRP A 84 -6.42 0.47 8.36
C TRP A 84 -7.71 0.74 7.57
N SER A 85 -8.54 1.60 8.17
CA SER A 85 -9.87 1.96 7.68
C SER A 85 -9.91 3.25 6.85
N GLY A 86 -8.77 3.95 6.69
CA GLY A 86 -8.67 5.16 5.87
C GLY A 86 -9.29 6.43 6.47
N PHE A 87 -9.53 6.46 7.79
CA PHE A 87 -10.02 7.65 8.51
C PHE A 87 -8.88 8.65 8.73
N MET A 88 -9.18 9.93 8.52
CA MET A 88 -8.22 11.03 8.58
C MET A 88 -8.90 12.31 9.04
N ALA A 89 -8.16 13.12 9.80
CA ALA A 89 -8.47 14.51 10.09
C ALA A 89 -7.16 15.22 10.48
N PRO A 90 -7.02 16.53 10.25
CA PRO A 90 -5.92 17.30 10.82
C PRO A 90 -6.01 17.34 12.34
N LEU A 91 -4.87 17.58 13.01
CA LEU A 91 -4.85 17.94 14.43
C LEU A 91 -5.49 19.32 14.62
N ASP A 92 -6.07 19.57 15.78
CA ASP A 92 -6.61 20.88 16.15
C ASP A 92 -5.49 21.79 16.67
N LEU A 93 -5.66 23.11 16.60
CA LEU A 93 -4.61 24.06 17.05
C LEU A 93 -4.20 23.83 18.52
N VAL A 94 -5.16 23.51 19.39
CA VAL A 94 -4.93 23.20 20.81
C VAL A 94 -4.11 21.92 21.04
N ASP A 95 -3.95 21.06 20.03
CA ASP A 95 -3.07 19.88 20.12
C ASP A 95 -1.59 20.30 20.08
N PHE A 96 -1.27 21.46 19.50
CA PHE A 96 0.09 21.98 19.36
C PHE A 96 0.55 22.86 20.52
N GLU A 97 -0.40 23.41 21.29
CA GLU A 97 -0.14 24.35 22.37
C GLU A 97 0.52 23.70 23.58
N ALA A 98 1.32 24.45 24.33
CA ALA A 98 1.83 23.98 25.62
C ALA A 98 0.69 23.83 26.64
N ARG A 99 0.72 22.76 27.42
CA ARG A 99 -0.21 22.52 28.53
C ARG A 99 0.60 22.36 29.82
N PRO A 100 0.59 23.36 30.72
CA PRO A 100 1.38 23.35 31.95
C PRO A 100 1.20 22.04 32.73
N GLY A 101 2.32 21.40 33.09
CA GLY A 101 2.33 20.13 33.83
C GLY A 101 2.10 18.87 32.98
N LEU A 102 1.72 19.00 31.70
CA LEU A 102 1.54 17.86 30.78
C LEU A 102 2.63 17.83 29.70
N HIS A 103 2.79 18.90 28.93
CA HIS A 103 3.79 18.99 27.85
C HIS A 103 4.09 20.44 27.45
N GLU A 104 5.25 20.66 26.83
CA GLU A 104 5.76 21.98 26.42
C GLU A 104 5.22 22.46 25.06
N GLY A 105 4.27 21.73 24.48
CA GLY A 105 3.76 22.00 23.13
C GLY A 105 4.59 21.31 22.03
N TRP A 106 4.15 21.48 20.79
CA TRP A 106 4.87 20.99 19.63
C TRP A 106 6.01 21.96 19.28
N PRO A 107 7.23 21.46 18.97
CA PRO A 107 8.33 22.32 18.51
C PRO A 107 8.19 22.69 17.02
N ILE A 108 7.02 22.45 16.41
CA ILE A 108 6.73 22.67 15.00
C ILE A 108 5.36 23.35 14.92
N SER A 109 5.24 24.37 14.07
CA SER A 109 3.99 25.13 13.94
C SER A 109 2.92 24.36 13.14
N PRO A 110 1.61 24.52 13.47
CA PRO A 110 0.53 23.92 12.69
C PRO A 110 0.55 24.27 11.19
N PRO A 111 0.80 25.54 10.77
CA PRO A 111 0.89 25.89 9.35
C PRO A 111 2.03 25.17 8.61
N GLU A 112 3.15 24.90 9.28
CA GLU A 112 4.25 24.14 8.68
C GLU A 112 3.82 22.69 8.39
N ILE A 113 3.13 22.02 9.31
CA ILE A 113 2.61 20.66 9.09
C ILE A 113 1.58 20.64 7.95
N ALA A 114 0.63 21.59 7.97
CA ALA A 114 -0.39 21.71 6.92
C ALA A 114 0.25 21.91 5.53
N SER A 115 1.28 22.76 5.42
CA SER A 115 1.99 23.02 4.16
C SER A 115 2.52 21.74 3.49
N HIS A 116 3.04 20.78 4.26
CA HIS A 116 3.51 19.52 3.68
C HIS A 116 2.37 18.67 3.12
N ILE A 117 1.20 18.66 3.76
CA ILE A 117 0.01 17.99 3.24
C ILE A 117 -0.53 18.70 2.02
N ASP A 118 -0.61 20.02 2.03
CA ASP A 118 -1.19 20.78 0.92
C ASP A 118 -0.32 20.68 -0.33
N ARG A 119 1.01 20.66 -0.17
CA ARG A 119 1.96 20.53 -1.30
C ARG A 119 2.09 19.10 -1.82
N LYS A 120 2.03 18.08 -0.96
CA LYS A 120 2.45 16.70 -1.31
C LYS A 120 1.50 15.59 -0.83
N GLY A 121 0.48 15.90 -0.03
CA GLY A 121 -0.45 14.91 0.53
C GLY A 121 -1.24 14.15 -0.53
N HIS A 122 -1.52 14.77 -1.69
CA HIS A 122 -2.20 14.12 -2.81
C HIS A 122 -1.42 12.93 -3.36
N ARG A 123 -0.08 12.90 -3.22
CA ARG A 123 0.79 11.75 -3.55
C ARG A 123 0.44 10.51 -2.74
N PHE A 124 -0.16 10.70 -1.56
CA PHE A 124 -0.58 9.66 -0.62
C PHE A 124 -2.11 9.58 -0.47
N SER A 125 -2.85 10.10 -1.46
CA SER A 125 -4.33 10.15 -1.43
C SER A 125 -4.92 10.88 -0.22
N ILE A 126 -4.15 11.81 0.35
CA ILE A 126 -4.62 12.70 1.42
C ILE A 126 -5.15 13.97 0.73
N PRO A 127 -6.39 14.40 1.03
CA PRO A 127 -6.89 15.67 0.55
C PRO A 127 -6.17 16.84 1.25
N PRO A 128 -6.05 18.00 0.59
CA PRO A 128 -5.51 19.20 1.22
C PRO A 128 -6.33 19.61 2.44
N SER A 129 -5.70 20.39 3.31
CA SER A 129 -6.19 20.74 4.64
C SER A 129 -7.50 21.52 4.61
N ASP A 130 -7.68 22.39 3.60
CA ASP A 130 -8.90 23.17 3.33
C ASP A 130 -10.16 22.29 3.07
N GLN A 131 -9.98 21.06 2.57
CA GLN A 131 -11.10 20.14 2.36
C GLN A 131 -11.62 19.51 3.66
N PHE A 132 -11.00 19.77 4.81
CA PHE A 132 -11.51 19.38 6.12
C PHE A 132 -12.39 20.47 6.77
N GLU A 133 -12.82 21.46 6.01
CA GLU A 133 -13.87 22.40 6.42
C GLU A 133 -15.22 21.96 5.84
N PHE A 134 -16.26 21.92 6.67
CA PHE A 134 -17.63 21.96 6.17
C PHE A 134 -17.96 23.45 5.96
N GLY A 135 -18.49 23.81 4.80
CA GLY A 135 -19.22 25.09 4.70
C GLY A 135 -20.43 25.07 5.62
N ASP A 136 -20.97 26.24 5.96
CA ASP A 136 -22.18 26.46 6.77
C ASP A 136 -23.45 25.75 6.26
N GLU A 137 -23.35 25.07 5.12
CA GLU A 137 -24.45 24.47 4.40
C GLU A 137 -24.79 23.09 4.98
N SER A 138 -25.87 23.06 5.78
CA SER A 138 -26.73 21.93 6.15
C SER A 138 -26.55 21.32 7.55
N LEU A 139 -27.09 21.98 8.59
CA LEU A 139 -28.08 21.44 9.58
C LEU A 139 -28.02 22.13 10.97
N PRO A 140 -28.99 21.88 11.89
CA PRO A 140 -29.12 22.48 13.23
C PRO A 140 -27.95 22.34 14.20
N LEU A 141 -26.76 21.92 13.75
CA LEU A 141 -25.55 21.85 14.56
C LEU A 141 -25.10 23.22 15.09
N ALA A 142 -25.34 24.30 14.34
CA ALA A 142 -25.16 25.66 14.83
C ALA A 142 -26.04 25.96 16.08
N SER A 143 -27.13 25.20 16.29
CA SER A 143 -27.98 25.32 17.47
C SER A 143 -27.50 24.48 18.67
N LEU A 144 -26.55 23.56 18.48
CA LEU A 144 -25.98 22.79 19.60
C LEU A 144 -25.02 23.66 20.41
N GLN A 145 -25.59 24.43 21.33
CA GLN A 145 -24.86 25.29 22.25
C GLN A 145 -23.75 24.53 22.99
N GLY A 146 -22.58 25.15 23.10
CA GLY A 146 -21.42 24.61 23.82
C GLY A 146 -20.64 23.51 23.09
N LEU A 147 -20.96 23.20 21.83
CA LEU A 147 -20.25 22.19 21.03
C LEU A 147 -19.73 22.78 19.72
N HIS A 148 -18.54 22.35 19.32
CA HIS A 148 -17.95 22.64 18.01
C HIS A 148 -17.92 21.39 17.14
N SER A 149 -18.00 21.60 15.82
CA SER A 149 -17.85 20.56 14.82
C SER A 149 -16.37 20.37 14.45
N LYS A 150 -15.99 19.11 14.21
CA LYS A 150 -14.73 18.74 13.57
C LYS A 150 -15.03 17.79 12.41
N THR A 151 -14.47 18.09 11.23
CA THR A 151 -14.65 17.25 10.05
C THR A 151 -13.68 16.08 10.08
N PHE A 152 -14.22 14.89 9.82
CA PHE A 152 -13.44 13.70 9.56
C PHE A 152 -13.74 13.19 8.17
N GLN A 153 -12.70 12.79 7.46
CA GLN A 153 -12.83 12.13 6.17
C GLN A 153 -12.46 10.66 6.27
N VAL A 154 -13.03 9.85 5.41
CA VAL A 154 -12.66 8.45 5.24
C VAL A 154 -12.46 8.13 3.77
N GLN A 155 -11.33 7.52 3.44
CA GLN A 155 -11.13 6.93 2.12
C GLN A 155 -12.05 5.72 1.96
N LEU A 156 -13.02 5.77 1.04
CA LEU A 156 -13.96 4.65 0.83
C LEU A 156 -13.27 3.39 0.31
N LYS A 157 -12.13 3.59 -0.38
CA LYS A 157 -11.14 2.56 -0.70
C LYS A 157 -9.82 2.99 -0.06
N PRO A 158 -9.50 2.53 1.16
CA PRO A 158 -8.29 2.94 1.86
C PRO A 158 -7.04 2.64 1.03
N LEU A 159 -6.09 3.57 1.01
CA LEU A 159 -4.81 3.41 0.34
C LEU A 159 -4.06 2.25 0.99
N ARG A 160 -3.62 1.30 0.16
CA ARG A 160 -2.78 0.17 0.54
C ARG A 160 -1.39 0.49 0.04
N PHE A 161 -0.47 0.88 0.92
CA PHE A 161 0.83 1.44 0.50
C PHE A 161 1.60 0.46 -0.36
N ARG A 162 1.57 -0.84 -0.02
CA ARG A 162 2.19 -1.86 -0.86
C ARG A 162 1.66 -1.82 -2.29
N LYS A 163 0.33 -1.97 -2.45
CA LYS A 163 -0.30 -2.01 -3.77
C LYS A 163 -0.15 -0.70 -4.56
N ALA A 164 0.17 0.40 -3.87
CA ALA A 164 0.34 1.69 -4.48
C ALA A 164 1.79 1.96 -4.93
N TYR A 165 2.78 1.42 -4.22
CA TYR A 165 4.18 1.85 -4.34
C TYR A 165 5.20 0.71 -4.42
N GLU A 166 4.78 -0.55 -4.43
CA GLU A 166 5.70 -1.69 -4.55
C GLU A 166 6.57 -1.66 -5.83
N HIS A 167 6.10 -1.01 -6.89
CA HIS A 167 6.86 -0.81 -8.13
C HIS A 167 8.02 0.17 -7.99
N ALA A 168 8.02 1.06 -6.98
CA ALA A 168 9.12 1.98 -6.74
C ALA A 168 10.44 1.23 -6.43
N PHE A 169 10.36 -0.01 -5.96
CA PHE A 169 11.53 -0.88 -5.74
C PHE A 169 12.15 -1.45 -7.03
N LEU A 170 11.62 -1.10 -8.21
CA LEU A 170 12.37 -1.25 -9.47
C LEU A 170 13.49 -0.22 -9.58
N SER A 171 13.36 0.93 -8.89
CA SER A 171 14.38 1.96 -8.92
C SER A 171 15.72 1.37 -8.46
N PRO A 172 16.81 1.66 -9.19
CA PRO A 172 18.14 1.23 -8.77
C PRO A 172 18.58 1.93 -7.49
N HIS A 173 17.94 3.03 -7.07
CA HIS A 173 18.31 3.81 -5.88
C HIS A 173 17.62 3.34 -4.60
N LEU A 174 16.57 2.53 -4.71
CA LEU A 174 15.72 2.16 -3.57
C LEU A 174 15.63 0.64 -3.41
N ASP A 175 16.22 0.11 -2.36
CA ASP A 175 16.16 -1.31 -2.00
C ASP A 175 15.17 -1.59 -0.88
N LEU A 176 14.45 -2.70 -1.00
CA LEU A 176 13.69 -3.35 0.06
C LEU A 176 14.41 -4.61 0.47
N ILE A 177 14.68 -4.78 1.75
CA ILE A 177 15.13 -6.04 2.32
C ILE A 177 13.98 -6.54 3.20
N TYR A 178 13.30 -7.60 2.76
CA TYR A 178 12.14 -8.17 3.45
C TYR A 178 12.50 -9.46 4.18
N GLY A 179 11.67 -9.90 5.13
CA GLY A 179 12.03 -10.98 6.06
C GLY A 179 13.16 -10.57 7.02
N ALA A 180 13.47 -9.28 7.08
CA ALA A 180 14.60 -8.66 7.78
C ALA A 180 14.12 -8.08 9.12
N THR A 181 14.23 -8.85 10.20
CA THR A 181 13.87 -8.36 11.53
C THR A 181 15.04 -7.58 12.12
N ALA A 182 14.97 -6.25 12.06
CA ALA A 182 15.91 -5.39 12.78
C ALA A 182 15.75 -5.60 14.30
N THR A 183 16.83 -6.01 14.95
CA THR A 183 16.85 -6.32 16.39
C THR A 183 17.57 -5.23 17.18
N LYS A 184 18.73 -4.78 16.68
CA LYS A 184 19.65 -3.89 17.41
C LYS A 184 20.34 -2.89 16.47
N LEU A 185 20.53 -1.65 16.94
CA LEU A 185 21.41 -0.66 16.34
C LEU A 185 22.82 -0.84 16.91
N LEU A 186 23.79 -1.00 16.01
CA LEU A 186 25.21 -1.08 16.34
C LEU A 186 25.77 0.34 16.39
N LYS A 187 26.35 0.71 17.53
CA LYS A 187 26.78 2.09 17.81
C LYS A 187 28.29 2.12 18.01
N ALA A 188 28.92 3.22 17.61
CA ALA A 188 30.26 3.60 18.00
C ALA A 188 30.23 4.92 18.79
N GLU A 189 31.19 5.11 19.68
CA GLU A 189 31.38 6.35 20.43
C GLU A 189 32.83 6.82 20.23
N SER A 190 32.99 8.06 19.77
CA SER A 190 34.29 8.72 19.59
C SER A 190 34.15 10.18 20.04
N ASP A 191 35.10 10.66 20.86
CA ASP A 191 35.12 12.04 21.37
C ASP A 191 33.78 12.51 21.99
N GLY A 192 33.03 11.59 22.60
CA GLY A 192 31.73 11.84 23.23
C GLY A 192 30.53 11.89 22.28
N ALA A 193 30.76 11.80 20.97
CA ALA A 193 29.74 11.67 19.94
C ALA A 193 29.35 10.21 19.73
N VAL A 194 28.05 9.91 19.67
CA VAL A 194 27.53 8.58 19.39
C VAL A 194 26.99 8.51 17.97
N THR A 195 27.46 7.54 17.19
CA THR A 195 27.00 7.27 15.83
C THR A 195 26.48 5.85 15.72
N VAL A 196 25.46 5.62 14.90
CA VAL A 196 25.07 4.28 14.48
C VAL A 196 25.90 3.89 13.27
N GLU A 197 26.52 2.72 13.28
CA GLU A 197 27.32 2.18 12.17
C GLU A 197 26.55 1.14 11.35
N GLY A 198 25.56 0.49 11.97
CA GLY A 198 24.74 -0.52 11.29
C GLY A 198 23.53 -0.98 12.10
N VAL A 199 22.69 -1.78 11.44
CA VAL A 199 21.54 -2.46 12.05
C VAL A 199 21.81 -3.96 12.02
N GLU A 200 21.72 -4.60 13.17
CA GLU A 200 21.61 -6.05 13.27
C GLU A 200 20.24 -6.49 12.78
N VAL A 201 20.25 -7.41 11.81
CA VAL A 201 19.06 -7.97 11.18
C VAL A 201 19.10 -9.48 11.35
N LEU A 202 18.01 -10.06 11.84
CA LEU A 202 17.78 -11.49 11.82
C LEU A 202 16.83 -11.86 10.68
N ASP A 203 17.26 -12.80 9.84
CA ASP A 203 16.40 -13.38 8.81
C ASP A 203 15.35 -14.33 9.43
N ARG A 204 14.48 -14.88 8.59
CA ARG A 204 13.45 -15.83 9.05
C ARG A 204 14.00 -17.08 9.74
N ALA A 205 15.21 -17.52 9.40
CA ALA A 205 15.90 -18.68 9.99
C ALA A 205 16.69 -18.32 11.26
N GLY A 206 16.80 -17.03 11.59
CA GLY A 206 17.57 -16.53 12.72
C GLY A 206 19.04 -16.31 12.40
N ASN A 207 19.44 -16.36 11.12
CA ASN A 207 20.79 -15.96 10.73
C ASN A 207 20.94 -14.46 10.91
N LYS A 208 22.12 -14.06 11.38
CA LYS A 208 22.45 -12.67 11.66
C LYS A 208 23.14 -12.02 10.47
N HIS A 209 22.65 -10.83 10.12
CA HIS A 209 23.19 -9.94 9.12
C HIS A 209 23.38 -8.55 9.72
N THR A 210 24.27 -7.75 9.12
CA THR A 210 24.47 -6.34 9.46
C THR A 210 24.23 -5.48 8.23
N VAL A 211 23.39 -4.45 8.36
CA VAL A 211 23.15 -3.46 7.29
C VAL A 211 23.70 -2.11 7.72
N GLY A 212 24.77 -1.66 7.06
CA GLY A 212 25.41 -0.37 7.29
C GLY A 212 24.84 0.74 6.41
N ALA A 213 24.77 1.95 6.96
CA ALA A 213 24.36 3.17 6.25
C ALA A 213 24.96 4.42 6.90
N LYS A 214 24.91 5.56 6.19
CA LYS A 214 25.32 6.86 6.77
C LYS A 214 24.28 7.43 7.72
N ILE A 215 22.99 7.26 7.39
CA ILE A 215 21.85 7.76 8.17
C ILE A 215 20.87 6.62 8.44
N PHE A 216 20.30 6.57 9.64
CA PHE A 216 19.31 5.57 10.04
C PHE A 216 18.00 6.23 10.47
N VAL A 217 16.88 5.64 10.07
CA VAL A 217 15.53 6.10 10.40
C VAL A 217 14.73 4.97 11.04
N LEU A 218 14.36 5.09 12.31
CA LEU A 218 13.44 4.18 12.99
C LEU A 218 11.99 4.50 12.57
N ALA A 219 11.36 3.61 11.80
CA ALA A 219 10.00 3.76 11.27
C ALA A 219 9.13 2.50 11.48
N ALA A 220 9.44 1.71 12.50
CA ALA A 220 8.88 0.37 12.73
C ALA A 220 7.61 0.38 13.59
N SER A 221 6.70 1.35 13.42
CA SER A 221 5.61 1.68 14.38
C SER A 221 6.12 2.26 15.70
N ALA A 222 5.24 2.85 16.51
CA ALA A 222 5.63 3.42 17.80
C ALA A 222 6.26 2.36 18.73
N ILE A 223 5.61 1.21 18.87
CA ILE A 223 6.04 0.19 19.83
C ILE A 223 7.38 -0.46 19.43
N GLU A 224 7.54 -0.93 18.19
CA GLU A 224 8.81 -1.58 17.83
C GLU A 224 9.96 -0.58 17.65
N SER A 225 9.71 0.66 17.23
CA SER A 225 10.79 1.67 17.17
C SER A 225 11.36 1.95 18.56
N VAL A 226 10.50 2.06 19.58
CA VAL A 226 10.94 2.18 20.97
C VAL A 226 11.64 0.91 21.46
N ARG A 227 11.08 -0.26 21.16
CA ARG A 227 11.68 -1.55 21.53
C ARG A 227 13.10 -1.69 20.98
N ILE A 228 13.30 -1.37 19.70
CA ILE A 228 14.61 -1.37 19.05
C ILE A 228 15.54 -0.37 19.75
N ALA A 229 15.09 0.86 20.00
CA ALA A 229 15.91 1.87 20.68
C ALA A 229 16.35 1.43 22.10
N LEU A 230 15.44 0.85 22.88
CA LEU A 230 15.73 0.29 24.21
C LEU A 230 16.70 -0.90 24.14
N HIS A 231 16.44 -1.86 23.24
CA HIS A 231 17.30 -3.04 23.09
C HIS A 231 18.69 -2.69 22.54
N SER A 232 18.78 -1.58 21.83
CA SER A 232 20.04 -1.01 21.35
C SER A 232 20.76 -0.17 22.40
N GLU A 233 20.17 0.02 23.59
CA GLU A 233 20.73 0.83 24.68
C GLU A 233 21.11 2.24 24.19
N ILE A 234 20.25 2.87 23.37
CA ILE A 234 20.51 4.23 22.86
C ILE A 234 20.71 5.19 24.04
N LYS A 235 21.70 6.08 23.93
CA LYS A 235 22.08 7.02 24.98
C LYS A 235 20.91 7.93 25.33
N ASP A 236 20.39 7.76 26.54
CA ASP A 236 19.21 8.43 27.05
C ASP A 236 19.45 8.85 28.52
N PRO A 237 20.24 9.92 28.74
CA PRO A 237 20.65 10.34 30.09
C PRO A 237 19.50 10.84 30.96
N HIS A 238 18.32 11.05 30.36
CA HIS A 238 17.13 11.57 31.03
C HIS A 238 15.97 10.58 31.04
N ASP A 239 16.21 9.30 30.68
CA ASP A 239 15.24 8.21 30.70
C ASP A 239 13.94 8.53 29.95
N GLN A 240 14.02 9.20 28.81
CA GLN A 240 12.87 9.61 28.00
C GLN A 240 12.37 8.52 27.04
N ILE A 241 13.21 7.56 26.64
CA ILE A 241 12.84 6.50 25.70
C ILE A 241 11.76 5.61 26.33
N GLY A 242 10.67 5.47 25.58
CA GLY A 242 9.46 4.75 25.94
C GLY A 242 8.47 5.52 26.79
N ARG A 243 8.86 6.61 27.47
CA ARG A 243 7.95 7.44 28.27
C ARG A 243 6.87 8.10 27.41
N ASN A 244 5.76 8.46 28.04
CA ASN A 244 4.69 9.25 27.43
C ASN A 244 4.07 8.53 26.23
N PHE A 245 3.96 7.20 26.34
CA PHE A 245 3.21 6.41 25.38
C PHE A 245 1.73 6.82 25.43
N MET A 246 1.15 7.00 24.26
CA MET A 246 -0.22 7.43 24.09
C MET A 246 -0.97 6.49 23.16
N ASN A 247 -2.28 6.47 23.34
CA ASN A 247 -3.26 5.88 22.45
C ASN A 247 -4.48 6.82 22.40
N HIS A 248 -5.60 6.40 21.81
CA HIS A 248 -6.88 7.05 22.08
C HIS A 248 -7.79 6.10 22.86
N PRO A 249 -8.12 6.41 24.11
CA PRO A 249 -9.26 5.80 24.76
C PRO A 249 -10.49 6.01 23.88
N LYS A 250 -11.19 4.91 23.59
CA LYS A 250 -12.38 4.94 22.75
C LYS A 250 -13.41 3.93 23.22
N GLY A 251 -14.67 4.28 23.02
CA GLY A 251 -15.78 3.48 23.51
C GLY A 251 -17.12 3.96 23.02
N ASN A 252 -18.11 3.07 23.03
CA ASN A 252 -19.50 3.50 22.98
C ASN A 252 -19.88 3.91 24.40
N VAL A 253 -20.44 5.11 24.57
CA VAL A 253 -20.62 5.72 25.89
C VAL A 253 -22.07 6.11 26.16
N ALA A 254 -22.87 6.34 25.12
CA ALA A 254 -24.27 6.72 25.24
C ALA A 254 -25.07 6.34 23.99
N LYS A 255 -26.40 6.49 24.06
CA LYS A 255 -27.34 6.47 22.94
C LYS A 255 -28.14 7.78 22.94
N ILE A 256 -28.30 8.38 21.78
CA ILE A 256 -29.19 9.53 21.55
C ILE A 256 -30.51 9.02 21.00
N PHE A 257 -31.61 9.60 21.47
CA PHE A 257 -32.94 9.46 20.87
C PHE A 257 -33.36 10.83 20.37
N PHE A 258 -33.57 10.95 19.06
CA PHE A 258 -33.93 12.21 18.41
C PHE A 258 -35.44 12.46 18.54
N SER A 259 -35.83 13.73 18.74
CA SER A 259 -37.24 14.13 18.80
C SER A 259 -37.94 14.01 17.44
N ALA A 260 -37.17 14.07 16.35
CA ALA A 260 -37.64 13.86 14.98
C ALA A 260 -36.67 12.94 14.22
N PRO A 261 -37.14 12.14 13.24
CA PRO A 261 -36.27 11.30 12.43
C PRO A 261 -35.22 12.13 11.66
N ILE A 262 -33.96 11.71 11.74
CA ILE A 262 -32.84 12.34 11.02
C ILE A 262 -32.47 11.51 9.79
N SER A 263 -32.19 12.17 8.67
CA SER A 263 -31.70 11.49 7.46
C SER A 263 -30.39 10.74 7.74
N ARG A 264 -30.25 9.53 7.21
CA ARG A 264 -29.00 8.76 7.28
C ARG A 264 -27.84 9.48 6.56
N ASP A 265 -28.16 10.32 5.60
CA ASP A 265 -27.18 11.08 4.82
C ASP A 265 -26.89 12.46 5.44
N HIS A 266 -27.35 12.72 6.67
CA HIS A 266 -26.98 13.91 7.45
C HIS A 266 -25.48 13.88 7.82
N PRO A 267 -24.75 15.02 7.77
CA PRO A 267 -23.34 15.13 8.17
C PRO A 267 -22.97 14.66 9.58
N LEU A 268 -23.93 14.46 10.50
CA LEU A 268 -23.70 13.85 11.81
C LEU A 268 -23.29 12.38 11.70
N PHE A 269 -23.67 11.75 10.60
CA PHE A 269 -23.34 10.37 10.26
C PHE A 269 -22.35 10.33 9.10
N LEU A 270 -21.80 9.14 8.85
CA LEU A 270 -20.92 8.92 7.71
C LEU A 270 -21.68 9.03 6.39
N THR A 271 -21.56 10.19 5.74
CA THR A 271 -22.03 10.42 4.37
C THR A 271 -21.02 9.86 3.39
N ARG A 272 -21.48 9.33 2.25
CA ARG A 272 -20.61 8.73 1.23
C ARG A 272 -20.58 9.59 -0.02
N GLY A 273 -19.41 10.12 -0.35
CA GLY A 273 -19.12 10.69 -1.66
C GLY A 273 -18.62 9.63 -2.65
N LYS A 274 -18.06 10.08 -3.80
CA LYS A 274 -17.50 9.18 -4.82
C LYS A 274 -16.20 8.50 -4.37
N LYS A 275 -15.27 9.25 -3.77
CA LYS A 275 -13.93 8.79 -3.34
C LYS A 275 -13.78 8.79 -1.82
N PHE A 276 -14.32 9.81 -1.17
CA PHE A 276 -14.26 9.99 0.27
C PHE A 276 -15.66 9.97 0.87
N GLY A 277 -15.78 9.43 2.08
CA GLY A 277 -16.91 9.72 2.96
C GLY A 277 -16.52 10.80 3.97
N ARG A 278 -17.51 11.48 4.55
CA ARG A 278 -17.29 12.54 5.55
C ARG A 278 -18.28 12.41 6.69
N TYR A 279 -17.89 12.88 7.87
CA TYR A 279 -18.79 13.07 9.01
C TYR A 279 -18.27 14.17 9.93
N ILE A 280 -19.17 14.70 10.76
CA ILE A 280 -18.87 15.65 11.82
C ILE A 280 -18.72 14.90 13.15
N GLY A 281 -17.59 15.13 13.82
CA GLY A 281 -17.42 14.85 15.24
C GLY A 281 -17.81 16.08 16.07
N LEU A 282 -18.44 15.86 17.23
CA LEU A 282 -18.81 16.92 18.17
C LEU A 282 -17.76 17.01 19.27
N ARG A 283 -17.23 18.19 19.55
CA ARG A 283 -16.20 18.39 20.58
C ARG A 283 -16.46 19.65 21.41
N LEU A 284 -15.76 19.77 22.52
CA LEU A 284 -15.75 21.00 23.31
C LEU A 284 -14.95 22.10 22.58
N PRO A 285 -15.33 23.37 22.70
CA PRO A 285 -14.53 24.50 22.23
C PRO A 285 -13.12 24.52 22.86
N ASP A 286 -12.14 25.09 22.15
CA ASP A 286 -10.75 25.20 22.66
C ASP A 286 -10.68 26.00 23.96
N GLU A 287 -11.52 27.02 24.10
CA GLU A 287 -11.58 27.84 25.31
C GLU A 287 -11.97 27.02 26.55
N ASN A 288 -12.88 26.05 26.40
CA ASN A 288 -13.24 25.13 27.48
C ASN A 288 -12.06 24.24 27.87
N GLN A 289 -11.31 23.73 26.88
CA GLN A 289 -10.11 22.94 27.14
C GLN A 289 -9.07 23.74 27.93
N ARG A 290 -8.84 25.01 27.54
CA ARG A 290 -7.90 25.90 28.23
C ARG A 290 -8.36 26.29 29.65
N LYS A 291 -9.64 26.66 29.82
CA LYS A 291 -10.17 27.17 31.09
C LYS A 291 -10.45 26.07 32.11
N GLN A 292 -10.95 24.92 31.65
CA GLN A 292 -11.40 23.82 32.52
C GLN A 292 -10.36 22.69 32.59
N GLY A 293 -9.24 22.81 31.86
CA GLY A 293 -8.17 21.82 31.84
C GLY A 293 -8.54 20.51 31.14
N HIS A 294 -9.62 20.48 30.34
CA HIS A 294 -10.05 19.29 29.62
C HIS A 294 -9.11 18.94 28.45
N LEU A 295 -9.03 17.65 28.14
CA LEU A 295 -8.29 17.15 26.98
C LEU A 295 -9.09 17.35 25.69
N ASN A 296 -8.43 17.16 24.54
CA ASN A 296 -9.13 17.14 23.28
C ASN A 296 -9.88 15.81 23.11
N ALA A 297 -11.17 15.86 22.81
CA ALA A 297 -12.01 14.68 22.61
C ALA A 297 -13.15 14.99 21.65
N TYR A 298 -13.65 13.97 20.96
CA TYR A 298 -14.84 14.11 20.12
C TYR A 298 -15.82 12.95 20.27
N LEU A 299 -17.10 13.26 20.01
CA LEU A 299 -18.19 12.31 19.88
C LEU A 299 -18.49 12.10 18.41
N ARG A 300 -18.46 10.85 17.99
CA ARG A 300 -18.95 10.38 16.71
C ARG A 300 -20.32 9.75 16.89
N LEU A 301 -21.26 10.12 16.04
CA LEU A 301 -22.58 9.49 16.02
C LEU A 301 -22.61 8.38 14.96
N GLU A 302 -23.10 7.21 15.36
CA GLU A 302 -23.38 6.10 14.45
C GLU A 302 -24.88 5.81 14.47
N PRO A 303 -25.56 5.72 13.29
CA PRO A 303 -26.99 5.44 13.27
C PRO A 303 -27.33 4.15 14.02
N ALA A 304 -28.27 4.22 14.96
CA ALA A 304 -28.78 3.07 15.67
C ALA A 304 -30.06 2.58 14.98
N TYR A 305 -30.18 1.27 14.84
CA TYR A 305 -31.33 0.64 14.20
C TYR A 305 -32.04 -0.23 15.24
N ASP A 306 -33.36 -0.06 15.38
CA ASP A 306 -34.17 -0.84 16.30
C ASP A 306 -34.37 -2.26 15.76
N PHE A 307 -33.38 -3.11 15.96
CA PHE A 307 -33.46 -4.55 15.75
C PHE A 307 -32.98 -5.27 17.01
N PRO A 308 -33.65 -6.35 17.44
CA PRO A 308 -33.21 -7.11 18.60
C PRO A 308 -31.83 -7.74 18.31
N ASP A 309 -30.80 -7.24 18.97
CA ASP A 309 -29.46 -7.83 18.95
C ASP A 309 -29.52 -9.23 19.56
N ARG A 310 -29.24 -10.27 18.76
CA ARG A 310 -28.92 -11.61 19.29
C ARG A 310 -27.41 -11.85 19.15
N PRO A 311 -26.68 -12.10 20.25
CA PRO A 311 -25.20 -12.08 20.32
C PRO A 311 -24.47 -13.27 19.68
N HIS A 312 -25.09 -14.01 18.76
CA HIS A 312 -24.53 -15.26 18.21
C HIS A 312 -23.61 -15.06 17.00
N ALA A 313 -23.84 -14.06 16.15
CA ALA A 313 -23.13 -13.93 14.87
C ALA A 313 -21.62 -13.60 15.02
N ASP A 314 -21.25 -12.82 16.03
CA ASP A 314 -19.86 -12.42 16.24
C ASP A 314 -19.04 -13.57 16.85
N ARG A 315 -19.67 -14.38 17.73
CA ARG A 315 -19.12 -15.65 18.25
C ARG A 315 -18.91 -16.67 17.12
N LEU A 316 -19.89 -16.84 16.23
CA LEU A 316 -19.80 -17.72 15.06
C LEU A 316 -18.68 -17.31 14.10
N SER A 317 -18.56 -16.00 13.79
CA SER A 317 -17.51 -15.48 12.93
C SER A 317 -16.10 -15.62 13.54
N SER A 318 -16.01 -15.54 14.88
CA SER A 318 -14.76 -15.74 15.62
C SER A 318 -14.40 -17.22 15.70
N ALA A 319 -15.39 -18.10 15.89
CA ALA A 319 -15.23 -19.55 15.89
C ALA A 319 -14.80 -20.07 14.52
N PHE A 320 -15.43 -19.63 13.42
CA PHE A 320 -15.01 -19.97 12.06
C PHE A 320 -13.60 -19.44 11.73
N ARG A 321 -13.27 -18.23 12.18
CA ARG A 321 -11.91 -17.67 12.04
C ARG A 321 -10.89 -18.51 12.82
N ARG A 322 -11.22 -18.94 14.04
CA ARG A 322 -10.37 -19.78 14.89
C ARG A 322 -10.17 -21.18 14.27
N LEU A 323 -11.23 -21.78 13.72
CA LEU A 323 -11.20 -23.06 13.01
C LEU A 323 -10.35 -23.01 11.74
N LYS A 324 -10.44 -21.91 10.99
CA LYS A 324 -9.63 -21.67 9.79
C LYS A 324 -8.17 -21.37 10.15
N ARG A 325 -7.91 -20.82 11.33
CA ARG A 325 -6.57 -20.50 11.85
C ARG A 325 -5.81 -21.73 12.32
N GLU A 326 -6.50 -22.72 12.89
CA GLU A 326 -5.94 -23.91 13.56
C GLU A 326 -5.90 -25.18 12.69
N ARG A 327 -6.25 -25.08 11.39
CA ARG A 327 -6.34 -26.22 10.45
C ARG A 327 -5.00 -26.89 10.09
N GLY A 328 -3.88 -26.48 10.68
CA GLY A 328 -2.54 -26.95 10.34
C GLY A 328 -2.02 -28.18 11.10
N GLU A 329 -2.35 -28.37 12.38
CA GLU A 329 -1.60 -29.31 13.24
C GLU A 329 -2.42 -29.93 14.41
N ALA A 330 -3.73 -30.10 14.28
CA ALA A 330 -4.56 -30.59 15.39
C ALA A 330 -4.73 -32.13 15.39
N GLY A 331 -4.32 -32.80 16.48
CA GLY A 331 -4.61 -34.22 16.73
C GLY A 331 -6.12 -34.53 16.88
N THR A 332 -6.49 -35.80 16.68
CA THR A 332 -7.87 -36.29 16.50
C THR A 332 -8.86 -35.83 17.58
N GLY A 333 -8.45 -35.77 18.86
CA GLY A 333 -9.29 -35.29 19.96
C GLY A 333 -9.65 -33.79 19.89
N LYS A 334 -8.69 -32.94 19.48
CA LYS A 334 -8.95 -31.50 19.28
C LYS A 334 -9.89 -31.25 18.10
N ARG A 335 -9.86 -32.11 17.07
CA ARG A 335 -10.76 -32.01 15.90
C ARG A 335 -12.21 -32.31 16.25
N ILE A 336 -12.46 -33.26 17.15
CA ILE A 336 -13.79 -33.60 17.65
C ILE A 336 -14.35 -32.45 18.50
N GLN A 337 -13.55 -31.86 19.39
CA GLN A 337 -13.95 -30.68 20.19
C GLN A 337 -14.26 -29.45 19.30
N LEU A 338 -13.45 -29.22 18.26
CA LEU A 338 -13.68 -28.14 17.29
C LEU A 338 -14.94 -28.35 16.46
N ALA A 339 -15.20 -29.58 16.02
CA ALA A 339 -16.41 -29.92 15.27
C ALA A 339 -17.67 -29.76 16.14
N TRP A 340 -17.58 -30.13 17.43
CA TRP A 340 -18.66 -29.93 18.39
C TRP A 340 -18.99 -28.44 18.61
N ASN A 341 -17.98 -27.58 18.74
CA ASN A 341 -18.18 -26.13 18.86
C ASN A 341 -18.84 -25.51 17.62
N VAL A 342 -18.57 -26.04 16.42
CA VAL A 342 -19.24 -25.62 15.19
C VAL A 342 -20.69 -26.08 15.17
N VAL A 343 -21.00 -27.31 15.59
CA VAL A 343 -22.37 -27.84 15.67
C VAL A 343 -23.21 -27.07 16.68
N VAL A 344 -22.65 -26.72 17.84
CA VAL A 344 -23.33 -25.89 18.86
C VAL A 344 -23.63 -24.49 18.33
N GLU A 345 -22.70 -23.89 17.58
CA GLU A 345 -22.89 -22.57 16.96
C GLU A 345 -23.83 -22.60 15.74
N LEU A 346 -23.87 -23.68 14.96
CA LEU A 346 -24.79 -23.86 13.81
C LEU A 346 -26.27 -23.81 14.20
N ARG A 347 -26.61 -24.03 15.48
CA ARG A 347 -27.97 -23.75 16.01
C ARG A 347 -28.35 -22.26 15.99
N GLY A 348 -27.39 -21.36 15.72
CA GLY A 348 -27.56 -19.91 15.53
C GLY A 348 -27.73 -19.43 14.08
N LEU A 349 -27.81 -20.33 13.09
CA LEU A 349 -28.03 -20.00 11.67
C LEU A 349 -29.19 -19.02 11.39
N PRO A 350 -30.35 -19.12 12.10
CA PRO A 350 -31.43 -18.14 11.96
C PRO A 350 -30.99 -16.70 12.28
N GLY A 351 -30.05 -16.53 13.23
CA GLY A 351 -29.52 -15.22 13.65
C GLY A 351 -28.57 -14.57 12.63
N VAL A 352 -27.83 -15.36 11.84
CA VAL A 352 -26.93 -14.84 10.79
C VAL A 352 -27.72 -14.40 9.56
N ILE A 353 -28.71 -15.20 9.15
CA ILE A 353 -29.66 -14.84 8.09
C ILE A 353 -30.47 -13.61 8.51
N SER A 354 -30.96 -13.58 9.75
CA SER A 354 -31.59 -12.41 10.37
C SER A 354 -30.68 -11.19 10.34
N LYS A 355 -29.39 -11.25 10.75
CA LYS A 355 -28.44 -10.12 10.68
C LYS A 355 -28.20 -9.64 9.25
N ALA A 356 -28.14 -10.54 8.27
CA ALA A 356 -28.00 -10.17 6.86
C ALA A 356 -29.28 -9.47 6.32
N VAL A 357 -30.45 -9.98 6.68
CA VAL A 357 -31.76 -9.37 6.37
C VAL A 357 -31.93 -8.03 7.09
N HIS A 358 -31.55 -7.93 8.36
CA HIS A 358 -31.57 -6.68 9.13
C HIS A 358 -30.58 -5.67 8.57
N ARG A 359 -29.37 -6.07 8.18
CA ARG A 359 -28.43 -5.18 7.47
C ARG A 359 -28.99 -4.73 6.12
N ALA A 360 -29.70 -5.59 5.40
CA ALA A 360 -30.37 -5.22 4.16
C ALA A 360 -31.55 -4.26 4.41
N LYS A 361 -32.32 -4.44 5.49
CA LYS A 361 -33.40 -3.54 5.92
C LYS A 361 -32.88 -2.20 6.44
N ALA A 362 -31.83 -2.21 7.27
CA ALA A 362 -31.10 -1.02 7.74
C ALA A 362 -30.53 -0.21 6.57
N LYS A 363 -30.05 -0.90 5.51
CA LYS A 363 -29.60 -0.25 4.28
C LYS A 363 -30.73 0.46 3.52
N LYS A 364 -31.99 0.06 3.70
CA LYS A 364 -33.19 0.67 3.08
C LYS A 364 -33.81 1.79 3.92
N GLN A 365 -33.50 1.88 5.22
CA GLN A 365 -33.99 2.97 6.07
C GLN A 365 -33.25 4.27 5.73
N LYS A 366 -34.02 5.25 5.24
CA LYS A 366 -33.53 6.59 4.90
C LYS A 366 -33.42 7.52 6.11
N PHE A 367 -34.20 7.27 7.16
CA PHE A 367 -34.24 8.06 8.37
C PHE A 367 -34.00 7.18 9.60
N VAL A 368 -33.40 7.76 10.64
CA VAL A 368 -33.14 7.12 11.93
C VAL A 368 -33.64 7.98 13.09
N THR A 369 -34.14 7.33 14.13
CA THR A 369 -34.68 7.97 15.35
C THR A 369 -33.71 7.90 16.53
N SER A 370 -32.60 7.16 16.40
CA SER A 370 -31.58 7.08 17.43
C SER A 370 -30.17 6.89 16.87
N ALA A 371 -29.16 7.20 17.66
CA ALA A 371 -27.75 7.05 17.32
C ALA A 371 -26.94 6.54 18.52
N VAL A 372 -25.95 5.69 18.28
CA VAL A 372 -24.92 5.34 19.27
C VAL A 372 -23.88 6.46 19.30
N VAL A 373 -23.55 6.91 20.51
CA VAL A 373 -22.49 7.89 20.77
C VAL A 373 -21.20 7.14 21.04
N ARG A 374 -20.24 7.31 20.15
CA ARG A 374 -18.89 6.78 20.28
C ARG A 374 -17.93 7.90 20.58
N CYS A 375 -17.16 7.76 21.65
CA CYS A 375 -16.15 8.73 22.04
C CYS A 375 -14.75 8.30 21.61
N PHE A 376 -13.94 9.27 21.24
CA PHE A 376 -12.49 9.19 21.10
C PHE A 376 -11.90 10.38 21.87
N THR A 377 -10.98 10.11 22.78
CA THR A 377 -10.29 11.14 23.56
C THR A 377 -8.80 11.05 23.33
N GLU A 378 -8.14 12.20 23.41
CA GLU A 378 -6.72 12.31 23.67
C GLU A 378 -6.36 11.57 24.97
N MET A 379 -5.16 11.01 25.00
CA MET A 379 -4.52 10.46 26.20
C MET A 379 -3.39 11.38 26.59
N GLU A 380 -3.28 11.72 27.87
CA GLU A 380 -2.18 12.54 28.34
C GLU A 380 -0.82 11.86 28.11
N PRO A 381 0.20 12.64 27.74
CA PRO A 381 1.57 12.15 27.63
C PRO A 381 2.18 11.98 29.05
N LEU A 382 1.71 10.97 29.79
CA LEU A 382 2.17 10.69 31.15
C LEU A 382 3.45 9.83 31.15
N PRO A 383 4.49 10.16 31.95
CA PRO A 383 5.75 9.43 31.94
C PRO A 383 5.68 7.95 32.36
N GLU A 384 4.67 7.59 33.15
CA GLU A 384 4.35 6.23 33.59
C GLU A 384 3.64 5.41 32.50
N ASN A 385 2.95 6.07 31.57
CA ASN A 385 2.50 5.41 30.35
C ASN A 385 3.75 5.17 29.50
N ARG A 386 4.23 3.93 29.49
CA ARG A 386 5.57 3.61 29.01
C ARG A 386 5.66 2.26 28.31
N ILE A 387 6.53 2.21 27.32
CA ILE A 387 7.04 0.96 26.74
C ILE A 387 8.36 0.60 27.42
N THR A 388 8.47 -0.63 27.92
CA THR A 388 9.69 -1.21 28.51
C THR A 388 9.99 -2.58 27.90
N LEU A 389 11.16 -3.15 28.19
CA LEU A 389 11.51 -4.51 27.77
C LEU A 389 11.03 -5.52 28.82
N SER A 390 10.33 -6.56 28.38
CA SER A 390 9.90 -7.67 29.24
C SER A 390 11.04 -8.63 29.56
N GLU A 391 10.87 -9.45 30.61
CA GLU A 391 11.68 -10.65 30.82
C GLU A 391 11.39 -11.74 29.76
N LYS A 392 10.15 -11.77 29.24
CA LYS A 392 9.78 -12.67 28.14
C LYS A 392 10.52 -12.25 26.87
N LYS A 393 11.11 -13.23 26.20
CA LYS A 393 11.80 -13.05 24.91
C LYS A 393 10.98 -13.64 23.77
N ASP A 394 11.14 -13.07 22.58
CA ASP A 394 10.63 -13.68 21.36
C ASP A 394 11.51 -14.86 20.90
N ARG A 395 11.16 -15.46 19.77
CA ARG A 395 11.90 -16.61 19.21
C ARG A 395 13.34 -16.31 18.82
N PHE A 396 13.72 -15.04 18.73
CA PHE A 396 15.07 -14.59 18.45
C PHE A 396 15.85 -14.22 19.71
N GLY A 397 15.27 -14.41 20.89
CA GLY A 397 15.90 -14.05 22.16
C GLY A 397 15.84 -12.55 22.46
N VAL A 398 15.10 -11.76 21.67
CA VAL A 398 14.92 -10.33 21.91
C VAL A 398 13.75 -10.12 22.88
N PRO A 399 13.91 -9.37 23.97
CA PRO A 399 12.82 -9.04 24.90
C PRO A 399 11.57 -8.53 24.18
N VAL A 400 10.39 -9.07 24.47
CA VAL A 400 9.13 -8.54 23.95
C VAL A 400 8.80 -7.20 24.62
N PRO A 401 8.10 -6.28 23.96
CA PRO A 401 7.74 -5.00 24.56
C PRO A 401 6.63 -5.20 25.60
N THR A 402 6.82 -4.60 26.78
CA THR A 402 5.75 -4.36 27.77
C THR A 402 5.21 -2.96 27.57
N VAL A 403 3.92 -2.83 27.29
CA VAL A 403 3.23 -1.55 27.09
C VAL A 403 2.31 -1.28 28.27
N ALA A 404 2.68 -0.33 29.12
CA ALA A 404 1.88 0.15 30.23
C ALA A 404 1.15 1.42 29.81
N HIS A 405 -0.19 1.40 29.79
CA HIS A 405 -1.01 2.60 29.65
C HIS A 405 -2.44 2.36 30.13
N ALA A 406 -3.06 3.39 30.70
CA ALA A 406 -4.43 3.34 31.19
C ALA A 406 -5.14 4.67 30.97
N ASN A 407 -6.46 4.65 31.14
CA ASN A 407 -7.26 5.87 31.17
C ASN A 407 -6.92 6.66 32.43
N SER A 408 -6.70 7.96 32.29
CA SER A 408 -6.55 8.85 33.44
C SER A 408 -7.91 9.30 33.95
N VAL A 409 -7.91 9.88 35.15
CA VAL A 409 -9.07 10.58 35.71
C VAL A 409 -9.49 11.74 34.79
N LEU A 410 -8.52 12.44 34.19
CA LEU A 410 -8.79 13.57 33.31
C LEU A 410 -9.44 13.15 31.99
N SER A 411 -9.03 12.03 31.39
CA SER A 411 -9.68 11.47 30.20
C SER A 411 -11.15 11.15 30.49
N VAL A 412 -11.44 10.53 31.63
CA VAL A 412 -12.83 10.22 32.04
C VAL A 412 -13.63 11.50 32.25
N ALA A 413 -13.10 12.46 33.02
CA ALA A 413 -13.76 13.74 33.30
C ALA A 413 -14.03 14.56 32.01
N THR A 414 -13.10 14.54 31.06
CA THR A 414 -13.26 15.20 29.75
C THR A 414 -14.45 14.62 28.98
N VAL A 415 -14.57 13.29 28.93
CA VAL A 415 -15.69 12.64 28.24
C VAL A 415 -17.02 12.85 28.98
N GLU A 416 -17.01 12.90 30.32
CA GLU A 416 -18.19 13.26 31.10
C GLU A 416 -18.66 14.69 30.83
N ALA A 417 -17.74 15.66 30.78
CA ALA A 417 -18.05 17.04 30.44
C ALA A 417 -18.67 17.12 29.03
N LEU A 418 -18.04 16.50 28.04
CA LEU A 418 -18.52 16.48 26.65
C LEU A 418 -19.92 15.82 26.52
N LEU A 419 -20.19 14.74 27.25
CA LEU A 419 -21.52 14.11 27.29
C LEU A 419 -22.57 14.96 28.00
N SER A 420 -22.19 15.64 29.09
CA SER A 420 -23.09 16.55 29.82
C SER A 420 -23.47 17.74 28.94
N THR A 421 -22.50 18.36 28.27
CA THR A 421 -22.76 19.45 27.31
C THR A 421 -23.67 18.98 26.18
N LEU A 422 -23.42 17.80 25.59
CA LEU A 422 -24.31 17.25 24.56
C LEU A 422 -25.74 17.03 25.08
N LYS A 423 -25.89 16.50 26.29
CA LYS A 423 -27.19 16.23 26.92
C LYS A 423 -27.97 17.52 27.15
N GLU A 424 -27.33 18.53 27.72
CA GLU A 424 -27.93 19.85 27.96
C GLU A 424 -28.31 20.52 26.64
N SER A 425 -27.40 20.51 25.67
CA SER A 425 -27.60 21.09 24.35
C SER A 425 -28.79 20.49 23.61
N LEU A 426 -28.92 19.15 23.60
CA LEU A 426 -30.07 18.46 23.01
C LEU A 426 -31.39 18.72 23.75
N ALA A 427 -31.34 18.86 25.08
CA ALA A 427 -32.53 19.15 25.89
C ALA A 427 -33.03 20.59 25.65
N THR A 428 -32.14 21.58 25.70
CA THR A 428 -32.46 23.01 25.52
C THR A 428 -32.99 23.30 24.12
N THR A 429 -32.45 22.64 23.10
CA THR A 429 -32.90 22.78 21.70
C THR A 429 -34.13 21.94 21.36
N GLY A 430 -34.54 21.03 22.26
CA GLY A 430 -35.63 20.08 22.00
C GLY A 430 -35.30 19.03 20.91
N LEU A 431 -34.03 18.88 20.51
CA LEU A 431 -33.62 17.97 19.43
C LEU A 431 -33.55 16.51 19.83
N GLY A 432 -33.50 16.21 21.13
CA GLY A 432 -33.56 14.85 21.62
C GLY A 432 -33.11 14.68 23.07
N ARG A 433 -32.82 13.43 23.44
CA ARG A 433 -32.33 13.06 24.78
C ARG A 433 -31.19 12.05 24.69
N VAL A 434 -30.31 12.09 25.67
CA VAL A 434 -29.14 11.19 25.80
C VAL A 434 -29.36 10.21 26.95
N GLU A 435 -29.16 8.93 26.68
CA GLU A 435 -29.06 7.88 27.70
C GLU A 435 -27.63 7.34 27.74
N LYS A 436 -26.97 7.40 28.90
CA LYS A 436 -25.65 6.78 29.08
C LYS A 436 -25.78 5.26 28.97
N LEU A 437 -24.78 4.61 28.37
CA LEU A 437 -24.72 3.15 28.38
C LEU A 437 -24.38 2.65 29.79
N PRO A 438 -24.85 1.45 30.19
CA PRO A 438 -24.53 0.89 31.49
C PRO A 438 -23.04 0.59 31.62
N GLY A 439 -22.46 0.87 32.80
CA GLY A 439 -21.06 0.62 33.13
C GLY A 439 -20.28 1.90 33.41
N GLU A 440 -19.11 1.74 34.04
CA GLU A 440 -18.20 2.85 34.31
C GLU A 440 -17.52 3.34 33.02
N LEU A 441 -17.46 4.65 32.84
CA LEU A 441 -16.93 5.26 31.62
C LEU A 441 -15.48 4.87 31.34
N GLY A 442 -14.65 4.76 32.38
CA GLY A 442 -13.25 4.30 32.25
C GLY A 442 -13.16 2.89 31.63
N THR A 443 -14.09 1.99 31.96
CA THR A 443 -14.16 0.65 31.36
C THR A 443 -14.67 0.71 29.92
N LEU A 444 -15.69 1.52 29.65
CA LEU A 444 -16.24 1.70 28.31
C LEU A 444 -15.20 2.25 27.31
N LEU A 445 -14.27 3.08 27.81
CA LEU A 445 -13.20 3.71 27.02
C LEU A 445 -11.93 2.85 26.88
N ALA A 446 -11.87 1.66 27.47
CA ALA A 446 -10.65 0.83 27.54
C ALA A 446 -10.36 0.03 26.24
N ASN A 447 -10.81 0.50 25.07
CA ASN A 447 -10.52 -0.16 23.79
C ASN A 447 -9.31 0.49 23.10
N ASP A 448 -8.36 -0.33 22.64
CA ASP A 448 -7.24 0.13 21.81
C ASP A 448 -7.73 0.77 20.49
N ALA A 449 -7.30 2.01 20.25
CA ALA A 449 -7.59 2.74 19.02
C ALA A 449 -6.77 2.28 17.80
N SER A 450 -5.72 1.49 18.02
CA SER A 450 -4.68 1.22 17.03
C SER A 450 -3.91 2.49 16.63
N HIS A 451 -3.91 3.52 17.47
CA HIS A 451 -3.20 4.79 17.28
C HIS A 451 -2.09 4.90 18.32
N HIS A 452 -1.08 4.04 18.21
CA HIS A 452 0.05 4.02 19.15
C HIS A 452 0.98 5.21 18.86
N LEU A 453 1.16 6.06 19.87
CA LEU A 453 1.85 7.35 19.76
C LEU A 453 2.83 7.54 20.91
N GLY A 454 3.79 8.45 20.76
CA GLY A 454 4.78 8.75 21.80
C GLY A 454 5.82 7.63 22.03
N GLY A 455 6.62 7.77 23.08
CA GLY A 455 7.74 6.88 23.40
C GLY A 455 9.08 7.29 22.76
N LEU A 456 9.09 8.05 21.66
CA LEU A 456 10.28 8.74 21.13
C LEU A 456 9.94 10.22 20.87
N ARG A 457 9.19 10.84 21.79
CA ARG A 457 8.57 12.17 21.59
C ARG A 457 9.58 13.23 21.15
N MET A 458 9.17 14.09 20.24
CA MET A 458 9.96 15.25 19.83
C MET A 458 9.84 16.41 20.82
N GLY A 459 10.88 17.25 20.89
CA GLY A 459 10.92 18.46 21.71
C GLY A 459 12.22 19.23 21.50
N SER A 460 12.34 20.40 22.12
CA SER A 460 13.56 21.22 22.07
C SER A 460 14.56 20.90 23.18
N ASP A 461 14.11 20.34 24.31
CA ASP A 461 14.96 19.98 25.45
C ASP A 461 15.17 18.45 25.53
N PRO A 462 16.43 17.94 25.48
CA PRO A 462 16.71 16.52 25.67
C PRO A 462 16.31 15.95 27.03
N LYS A 463 16.07 16.80 28.05
CA LYS A 463 15.52 16.36 29.36
C LYS A 463 14.06 15.94 29.27
N THR A 464 13.34 16.47 28.29
CA THR A 464 11.92 16.24 28.11
C THR A 464 11.62 15.62 26.75
N SER A 465 12.60 15.22 25.94
CA SER A 465 12.34 14.63 24.63
C SER A 465 13.46 13.71 24.16
N VAL A 466 13.13 12.80 23.24
CA VAL A 466 14.09 11.85 22.68
C VAL A 466 14.68 12.37 21.38
N VAL A 467 13.84 13.02 20.57
CA VAL A 467 14.24 13.60 19.28
C VAL A 467 13.99 15.10 19.23
N ASP A 468 14.74 15.81 18.41
CA ASP A 468 14.57 17.23 18.15
C ASP A 468 13.38 17.52 17.21
N GLN A 469 13.16 18.81 16.91
CA GLN A 469 12.16 19.26 15.92
C GLN A 469 12.38 18.74 14.48
N ASN A 470 13.55 18.18 14.19
CA ASN A 470 13.87 17.55 12.91
C ASN A 470 13.77 16.02 12.98
N LEU A 471 13.23 15.50 14.08
CA LEU A 471 13.11 14.09 14.37
C LEU A 471 14.45 13.35 14.52
N LYS A 472 15.54 14.08 14.74
CA LYS A 472 16.88 13.54 15.02
C LYS A 472 17.00 13.24 16.51
N PHE A 473 17.57 12.10 16.89
CA PHE A 473 17.89 11.82 18.30
C PHE A 473 18.89 12.85 18.84
N HIS A 474 18.61 13.41 20.03
CA HIS A 474 19.46 14.46 20.62
C HIS A 474 20.91 14.00 20.84
N ASN A 475 21.08 12.75 21.25
CA ASN A 475 22.38 12.21 21.67
C ASN A 475 23.02 11.27 20.63
N VAL A 476 22.52 11.23 19.39
CA VAL A 476 23.04 10.36 18.32
C VAL A 476 23.09 11.12 17.01
N GLU A 477 24.25 11.18 16.36
CA GLU A 477 24.49 12.13 15.29
C GLU A 477 23.70 11.84 14.00
N ASN A 478 23.46 10.56 13.70
CA ASN A 478 22.94 10.10 12.42
C ASN A 478 21.69 9.21 12.55
N LEU A 479 20.99 9.28 13.69
CA LEU A 479 19.77 8.51 13.95
C LEU A 479 18.54 9.41 14.02
N TYR A 480 17.49 9.01 13.33
CA TYR A 480 16.21 9.70 13.23
C TYR A 480 15.05 8.75 13.55
N ALA A 481 13.88 9.30 13.85
CA ALA A 481 12.63 8.54 14.00
C ALA A 481 11.51 9.10 13.12
N ALA A 482 10.63 8.23 12.63
CA ALA A 482 9.46 8.62 11.86
C ALA A 482 8.25 7.75 12.25
N GLY A 483 7.06 8.33 12.24
CA GLY A 483 5.82 7.63 12.58
C GLY A 483 5.19 8.11 13.88
N GLY A 484 4.33 7.30 14.49
CA GLY A 484 3.59 7.68 15.69
C GLY A 484 4.47 7.96 16.92
N ALA A 485 5.68 7.39 16.97
CA ALA A 485 6.56 7.45 18.13
C ALA A 485 6.97 8.87 18.53
N VAL A 486 7.05 9.78 17.54
CA VAL A 486 7.62 11.12 17.72
C VAL A 486 6.61 12.15 18.20
N PHE A 487 5.34 11.79 18.35
CA PHE A 487 4.28 12.72 18.74
C PHE A 487 4.48 13.22 20.19
N PRO A 488 4.54 14.54 20.43
CA PRO A 488 4.51 15.12 21.78
C PRO A 488 3.15 14.92 22.44
N THR A 489 2.08 15.10 21.65
CA THR A 489 0.68 14.83 22.02
C THR A 489 -0.03 14.14 20.88
N GLY A 490 -1.02 13.31 21.19
CA GLY A 490 -1.79 12.59 20.19
C GLY A 490 -2.99 13.35 19.65
N GLY A 491 -3.50 14.36 20.37
CA GLY A 491 -4.80 14.95 20.11
C GLY A 491 -5.92 13.90 20.07
N SER A 492 -7.01 14.20 19.38
CA SER A 492 -8.12 13.25 19.19
C SER A 492 -8.25 12.71 17.75
N ALA A 493 -7.47 13.23 16.81
CA ALA A 493 -7.57 12.87 15.39
C ALA A 493 -6.81 11.58 15.03
N ASN A 494 -7.20 10.92 13.93
CA ASN A 494 -6.44 9.79 13.40
C ASN A 494 -5.03 10.24 12.95
N PRO A 495 -3.93 9.62 13.42
CA PRO A 495 -2.59 10.20 13.30
C PRO A 495 -1.93 10.02 11.93
N THR A 496 -2.47 9.17 11.05
CA THR A 496 -1.78 8.76 9.81
C THR A 496 -1.50 9.95 8.88
N MET A 497 -2.40 10.92 8.82
CA MET A 497 -2.21 12.15 8.04
C MET A 497 -1.00 12.93 8.54
N THR A 498 -0.94 13.22 9.84
CA THR A 498 0.20 13.91 10.47
C THR A 498 1.50 13.10 10.38
N VAL A 499 1.43 11.76 10.51
CA VAL A 499 2.58 10.87 10.30
C VAL A 499 3.17 11.05 8.89
N ILE A 500 2.33 11.11 7.86
CA ILE A 500 2.78 11.32 6.48
C ILE A 500 3.37 12.74 6.31
N ALA A 501 2.76 13.76 6.92
CA ALA A 501 3.29 15.13 6.90
C ALA A 501 4.71 15.21 7.50
N LEU A 502 4.90 14.65 8.70
CA LEU A 502 6.21 14.59 9.37
C LEU A 502 7.23 13.77 8.58
N SER A 503 6.78 12.71 7.90
CA SER A 503 7.65 11.87 7.06
C SER A 503 8.11 12.59 5.79
N ILE A 504 7.23 13.36 5.15
CA ILE A 504 7.58 14.25 4.02
C ILE A 504 8.61 15.28 4.48
N ARG A 505 8.36 15.94 5.62
CA ARG A 505 9.28 16.93 6.20
C ARG A 505 10.65 16.32 6.49
N LEU A 506 10.69 15.14 7.11
CA LEU A 506 11.93 14.43 7.38
C LEU A 506 12.70 14.12 6.09
N ALA A 507 12.03 13.61 5.05
CA ALA A 507 12.67 13.33 3.77
C ALA A 507 13.27 14.60 3.13
N GLU A 508 12.57 15.75 3.19
CA GLU A 508 13.12 17.03 2.72
C GLU A 508 14.38 17.42 3.48
N LYS A 509 14.43 17.18 4.80
CA LYS A 509 15.63 17.43 5.61
C LYS A 509 16.77 16.47 5.27
N LEU A 510 16.50 15.18 5.17
CA LEU A 510 17.53 14.16 4.88
C LEU A 510 18.17 14.37 3.50
N ARG A 511 17.38 14.82 2.52
CA ARG A 511 17.87 15.20 1.19
C ARG A 511 18.93 16.31 1.25
N GLN A 512 18.81 17.26 2.17
CA GLN A 512 19.75 18.37 2.33
C GLN A 512 21.06 17.95 3.03
N LEU A 513 21.00 16.94 3.91
CA LEU A 513 22.15 16.51 4.73
C LEU A 513 23.13 15.61 3.97
N SER A 514 22.63 14.89 2.97
CA SER A 514 23.43 13.98 2.15
C SER A 514 23.19 14.26 0.67
N PRO A 515 23.64 15.42 0.15
CA PRO A 515 23.55 15.72 -1.27
C PRO A 515 24.32 14.67 -2.06
N SER A 516 23.63 14.03 -3.00
CA SER A 516 24.20 12.99 -3.84
C SER A 516 25.38 13.53 -4.66
N LYS A 517 26.48 12.75 -4.73
CA LYS A 517 27.55 12.93 -5.74
C LYS A 517 27.19 12.28 -7.08
N ARG A 518 26.13 11.47 -7.12
CA ARG A 518 25.61 10.82 -8.33
C ARG A 518 24.66 11.78 -9.03
N PRO A 519 24.73 11.93 -10.36
CA PRO A 519 23.83 12.83 -11.08
C PRO A 519 22.38 12.47 -10.76
N ALA A 520 21.56 13.49 -10.52
CA ALA A 520 20.10 13.32 -10.53
C ALA A 520 19.70 12.69 -11.86
N VAL A 521 18.59 11.94 -11.86
CA VAL A 521 18.12 11.28 -13.08
C VAL A 521 17.98 12.33 -14.19
N GLN A 522 18.58 12.07 -15.36
CA GLN A 522 18.73 13.07 -16.42
C GLN A 522 17.36 13.58 -16.87
N ALA A 523 17.22 14.91 -16.94
CA ALA A 523 16.07 15.55 -17.57
C ALA A 523 15.94 15.11 -19.04
N PRO A 524 14.73 15.11 -19.62
CA PRO A 524 14.51 14.73 -21.02
C PRO A 524 15.39 15.55 -21.95
N ARG A 525 16.00 14.90 -22.94
CA ARG A 525 16.71 15.60 -24.04
C ARG A 525 15.67 16.20 -24.99
N GLU A 526 15.96 17.39 -25.53
CA GLU A 526 15.06 18.19 -26.39
C GLU A 526 14.57 17.44 -27.66
N GLU A 527 15.22 16.35 -28.07
CA GLU A 527 14.86 15.52 -29.24
C GLU A 527 14.12 14.20 -28.90
N SER A 528 13.68 14.00 -27.65
CA SER A 528 13.04 12.74 -27.23
C SER A 528 11.55 12.65 -27.59
N ALA A 529 11.09 11.46 -28.01
CA ALA A 529 9.70 11.17 -28.32
C ALA A 529 8.82 11.16 -27.06
N GLY A 530 7.84 12.06 -27.01
CA GLY A 530 6.90 12.14 -25.90
C GLY A 530 5.73 11.15 -26.04
N PHE A 531 5.42 10.49 -24.91
CA PHE A 531 4.27 9.60 -24.75
C PHE A 531 3.23 10.27 -23.85
N LEU A 532 2.04 10.54 -24.39
CA LEU A 532 0.87 10.92 -23.59
C LEU A 532 0.12 9.66 -23.18
N ILE A 533 -0.12 9.51 -21.88
CA ILE A 533 -0.70 8.30 -21.31
C ILE A 533 -2.12 8.61 -20.81
N VAL A 534 -3.10 7.80 -21.22
CA VAL A 534 -4.44 7.79 -20.68
C VAL A 534 -4.67 6.53 -19.84
N GLY A 535 -4.81 6.73 -18.54
CA GLY A 535 -4.90 5.68 -17.53
C GLY A 535 -3.91 5.94 -16.40
N ALA A 536 -4.24 5.44 -15.21
CA ALA A 536 -3.34 5.46 -14.04
C ALA A 536 -3.48 4.18 -13.21
N GLY A 537 -3.95 3.12 -13.85
CA GLY A 537 -4.16 1.82 -13.22
C GLY A 537 -2.86 1.10 -12.91
N ARG A 538 -2.98 -0.16 -12.47
CA ARG A 538 -1.83 -1.03 -12.18
C ARG A 538 -0.86 -1.11 -13.37
N ARG A 539 -1.38 -1.34 -14.57
CA ARG A 539 -0.62 -1.41 -15.82
C ARG A 539 0.25 -0.19 -16.04
N VAL A 540 -0.32 1.01 -15.88
CA VAL A 540 0.42 2.26 -16.08
C VAL A 540 1.52 2.43 -15.05
N ARG A 541 1.20 2.19 -13.78
CA ARG A 541 2.13 2.39 -12.64
C ARG A 541 3.28 1.39 -12.63
N GLU A 542 2.97 0.11 -12.87
CA GLU A 542 3.94 -0.98 -12.70
C GLU A 542 4.72 -1.28 -13.97
N ASP A 543 4.16 -1.01 -15.15
CA ASP A 543 4.73 -1.41 -16.44
C ASP A 543 5.00 -0.21 -17.35
N VAL A 544 3.98 0.56 -17.74
CA VAL A 544 4.09 1.55 -18.83
C VAL A 544 5.02 2.72 -18.48
N VAL A 545 4.80 3.38 -17.34
CA VAL A 545 5.64 4.52 -16.92
C VAL A 545 7.09 4.08 -16.70
N PRO A 546 7.38 3.02 -15.90
CA PRO A 546 8.74 2.52 -15.76
C PRO A 546 9.43 2.19 -17.09
N THR A 547 8.68 1.62 -18.03
CA THR A 547 9.19 1.24 -19.35
C THR A 547 9.56 2.47 -20.18
N ILE A 548 8.67 3.46 -20.28
CA ILE A 548 8.93 4.69 -21.05
C ILE A 548 10.09 5.46 -20.43
N GLU A 549 10.16 5.56 -19.10
CA GLU A 549 11.27 6.22 -18.39
C GLU A 549 12.64 5.59 -18.65
N ASN A 550 12.69 4.29 -18.97
CA ASN A 550 13.92 3.57 -19.30
C ASN A 550 14.13 3.38 -20.80
N LEU A 551 13.19 3.80 -21.64
CA LEU A 551 13.28 3.64 -23.08
C LEU A 551 14.08 4.82 -23.68
N ARG A 552 15.20 4.51 -24.33
CA ARG A 552 16.08 5.53 -24.93
C ARG A 552 15.34 6.40 -25.93
N GLY A 553 15.61 7.70 -25.88
CA GLY A 553 15.00 8.66 -26.81
C GLY A 553 13.52 8.89 -26.56
N SER A 554 12.99 8.58 -25.37
CA SER A 554 11.59 8.83 -25.03
C SER A 554 11.40 9.50 -23.66
N HIS A 555 10.21 10.04 -23.43
CA HIS A 555 9.80 10.55 -22.13
C HIS A 555 8.27 10.44 -21.95
N VAL A 556 7.82 10.45 -20.69
CA VAL A 556 6.39 10.59 -20.36
C VAL A 556 6.02 12.07 -20.46
N ALA A 557 5.22 12.43 -21.46
CA ALA A 557 4.80 13.80 -21.72
C ALA A 557 3.65 14.26 -20.82
N GLY A 558 2.81 13.32 -20.37
CA GLY A 558 1.71 13.61 -19.47
C GLY A 558 0.87 12.36 -19.18
N ILE A 559 0.20 12.35 -18.03
CA ILE A 559 -0.66 11.24 -17.61
C ILE A 559 -2.05 11.78 -17.28
N TYR A 560 -3.07 11.22 -17.92
CA TYR A 560 -4.46 11.63 -17.75
C TYR A 560 -5.30 10.46 -17.23
N SER A 561 -6.19 10.72 -16.28
CA SER A 561 -7.10 9.70 -15.76
C SER A 561 -8.43 10.28 -15.30
N THR A 562 -9.32 9.45 -14.76
CA THR A 562 -10.62 9.91 -14.25
C THR A 562 -10.52 10.81 -13.01
N SER A 563 -9.37 10.90 -12.35
CA SER A 563 -9.20 11.73 -11.15
C SER A 563 -7.78 12.24 -10.97
N LYS A 564 -7.64 13.44 -10.39
CA LYS A 564 -6.36 14.00 -9.99
C LYS A 564 -5.70 13.19 -8.86
N HIS A 565 -4.43 12.86 -9.02
CA HIS A 565 -3.54 12.24 -8.02
C HIS A 565 -2.10 12.26 -8.54
N ALA A 566 -1.13 11.80 -7.74
CA ALA A 566 0.23 11.61 -8.23
C ALA A 566 0.54 10.13 -8.50
N LEU A 567 1.48 9.91 -9.42
CA LEU A 567 2.03 8.62 -9.79
C LEU A 567 3.55 8.68 -9.64
N TYR A 568 4.12 7.78 -8.86
CA TYR A 568 5.58 7.66 -8.74
C TYR A 568 6.13 6.87 -9.91
N GLY A 569 6.94 7.51 -10.75
CA GLY A 569 7.85 6.86 -11.67
C GLY A 569 9.19 6.53 -11.00
N LEU A 570 10.07 5.88 -11.75
CA LEU A 570 11.43 5.58 -11.36
C LEU A 570 12.30 6.83 -11.34
N ASN A 571 12.01 7.78 -12.23
CA ASN A 571 12.82 8.96 -12.46
C ASN A 571 12.17 10.23 -11.90
N ASP A 572 10.82 10.30 -11.90
CA ASP A 572 10.09 11.46 -11.41
C ASP A 572 8.76 11.09 -10.71
N VAL A 573 8.07 12.11 -10.17
CA VAL A 573 6.69 12.03 -9.70
C VAL A 573 5.78 12.77 -10.68
N TYR A 574 4.90 12.05 -11.34
CA TYR A 574 3.97 12.59 -12.31
C TYR A 574 2.66 13.05 -11.65
N GLU A 575 2.28 14.29 -11.86
CA GLU A 575 0.93 14.77 -11.58
C GLU A 575 -0.03 14.21 -12.64
N VAL A 576 -0.97 13.38 -12.20
CA VAL A 576 -2.00 12.81 -13.07
C VAL A 576 -3.14 13.80 -13.19
N ALA A 577 -3.34 14.36 -14.38
CA ALA A 577 -4.42 15.29 -14.67
C ALA A 577 -5.76 14.56 -14.88
N PRO A 578 -6.90 15.15 -14.51
CA PRO A 578 -8.22 14.68 -14.94
C PRO A 578 -8.38 14.69 -16.46
N LEU A 579 -9.10 13.71 -17.01
CA LEU A 579 -9.42 13.66 -18.45
C LEU A 579 -10.19 14.89 -18.94
N SER A 580 -10.90 15.59 -18.06
CA SER A 580 -11.58 16.86 -18.37
C SER A 580 -10.61 18.01 -18.66
N GLU A 581 -9.33 17.88 -18.28
CA GLU A 581 -8.28 18.87 -18.54
C GLU A 581 -7.46 18.54 -19.80
N LEU A 582 -7.77 17.44 -20.49
CA LEU A 582 -7.11 17.09 -21.75
C LEU A 582 -7.55 18.04 -22.87
N ASN A 583 -6.59 18.61 -23.59
CA ASN A 583 -6.81 19.60 -24.65
C ASN A 583 -5.88 19.35 -25.86
N GLU A 584 -6.05 20.14 -26.93
CA GLU A 584 -5.26 20.00 -28.16
C GLU A 584 -3.77 20.27 -27.94
N ASP A 585 -3.41 21.24 -27.09
CA ASP A 585 -2.00 21.56 -26.79
C ASP A 585 -1.26 20.37 -26.18
N ALA A 586 -1.92 19.62 -25.31
CA ALA A 586 -1.37 18.41 -24.71
C ALA A 586 -1.11 17.29 -25.74
N ILE A 587 -1.87 17.24 -26.84
CA ILE A 587 -1.83 16.16 -27.84
C ILE A 587 -0.97 16.54 -29.04
N SER A 588 -1.06 17.78 -29.51
CA SER A 588 -0.46 18.27 -30.76
C SER A 588 1.04 17.99 -30.85
N GLY A 589 1.78 18.19 -29.76
CA GLY A 589 3.23 17.91 -29.69
C GLY A 589 3.63 16.44 -29.54
N GLN A 590 2.67 15.53 -29.32
CA GLN A 590 2.97 14.14 -28.93
C GLN A 590 2.72 13.17 -30.08
N LYS A 591 3.69 12.34 -30.44
CA LYS A 591 3.52 11.33 -31.51
C LYS A 591 2.79 10.09 -31.00
N TYR A 592 3.01 9.71 -29.74
CA TYR A 592 2.55 8.45 -29.16
C TYR A 592 1.48 8.68 -28.09
N LEU A 593 0.36 7.98 -28.23
CA LEU A 593 -0.75 7.99 -27.28
C LEU A 593 -0.93 6.59 -26.71
N TYR A 594 -0.61 6.39 -25.43
CA TYR A 594 -0.78 5.11 -24.75
C TYR A 594 -2.08 5.08 -23.95
N VAL A 595 -3.00 4.17 -24.25
CA VAL A 595 -4.29 4.04 -23.56
C VAL A 595 -4.36 2.72 -22.78
N ALA A 596 -4.31 2.82 -21.45
CA ALA A 596 -4.44 1.70 -20.51
C ALA A 596 -5.59 1.97 -19.53
N VAL A 597 -6.81 1.73 -20.00
CA VAL A 597 -8.05 1.86 -19.22
C VAL A 597 -8.83 0.54 -19.21
N PRO A 598 -9.74 0.31 -18.23
CA PRO A 598 -10.62 -0.84 -18.28
C PRO A 598 -11.39 -0.89 -19.61
N PRO A 599 -11.68 -2.08 -20.18
CA PRO A 599 -12.40 -2.19 -21.45
C PRO A 599 -13.70 -1.37 -21.49
N SER A 600 -14.46 -1.35 -20.38
CA SER A 600 -15.69 -0.58 -20.23
C SER A 600 -15.55 0.95 -20.35
N GLN A 601 -14.32 1.50 -20.33
CA GLN A 601 -14.03 2.92 -20.46
C GLN A 601 -13.36 3.27 -21.79
N LEU A 602 -12.91 2.27 -22.56
CA LEU A 602 -12.10 2.49 -23.74
C LEU A 602 -12.84 3.32 -24.80
N LYS A 603 -14.07 2.92 -25.14
CA LYS A 603 -14.88 3.64 -26.11
C LYS A 603 -15.00 5.13 -25.79
N GLN A 604 -15.35 5.46 -24.55
CA GLN A 604 -15.48 6.84 -24.09
C GLN A 604 -14.15 7.62 -24.20
N VAL A 605 -13.02 6.97 -23.91
CA VAL A 605 -11.69 7.58 -24.03
C VAL A 605 -11.32 7.81 -25.49
N LEU A 606 -11.56 6.85 -26.37
CA LEU A 606 -11.29 7.00 -27.80
C LEU A 606 -12.18 8.09 -28.41
N GLU A 607 -13.48 8.12 -28.08
CA GLU A 607 -14.40 9.18 -28.50
C GLU A 607 -13.95 10.57 -28.03
N LEU A 608 -13.31 10.69 -26.87
CA LEU A 608 -12.71 11.92 -26.39
C LEU A 608 -11.46 12.28 -27.21
N LEU A 609 -10.53 11.34 -27.38
CA LEU A 609 -9.27 11.56 -28.11
C LEU A 609 -9.53 11.95 -29.58
N THR A 610 -10.48 11.31 -30.25
CA THR A 610 -10.78 11.59 -31.67
C THR A 610 -11.47 12.94 -31.91
N ARG A 611 -11.69 13.75 -30.88
CA ARG A 611 -12.11 15.16 -31.01
C ARG A 611 -10.94 16.08 -31.36
N PHE A 612 -9.71 15.60 -31.18
CA PHE A 612 -8.46 16.30 -31.45
C PHE A 612 -7.80 15.77 -32.73
N ASP A 613 -6.74 16.41 -33.22
CA ASP A 613 -6.03 15.94 -34.41
C ASP A 613 -5.21 14.66 -34.12
N CYS A 614 -5.75 13.54 -34.56
CA CYS A 614 -5.15 12.21 -34.40
C CYS A 614 -4.46 11.70 -35.67
N ALA A 615 -4.50 12.43 -36.79
CA ALA A 615 -4.15 11.89 -38.11
C ALA A 615 -2.69 11.43 -38.22
N ASN A 616 -1.78 12.05 -37.46
CA ASN A 616 -0.35 11.74 -37.40
C ASN A 616 0.07 11.01 -36.11
N LYS A 617 -0.90 10.52 -35.33
CA LYS A 617 -0.65 9.94 -34.00
C LYS A 617 -0.63 8.42 -34.06
N VAL A 618 0.25 7.82 -33.28
CA VAL A 618 0.30 6.37 -33.04
C VAL A 618 -0.45 6.08 -31.75
N LEU A 619 -1.54 5.32 -31.85
CA LEU A 619 -2.32 4.85 -30.71
C LEU A 619 -1.79 3.49 -30.26
N ILE A 620 -1.52 3.35 -28.96
CA ILE A 620 -1.09 2.11 -28.33
C ILE A 620 -2.17 1.68 -27.33
N VAL A 621 -2.69 0.45 -27.46
CA VAL A 621 -3.77 -0.10 -26.62
C VAL A 621 -3.43 -1.50 -26.11
N ASP A 622 -3.89 -1.88 -24.92
CA ASP A 622 -3.68 -3.25 -24.42
C ASP A 622 -4.63 -4.28 -25.10
N THR A 623 -4.24 -5.55 -25.16
CA THR A 623 -4.94 -6.62 -25.89
C THR A 623 -6.42 -6.86 -25.51
N PRO A 624 -6.87 -6.78 -24.24
CA PRO A 624 -8.28 -6.99 -23.90
C PRO A 624 -9.24 -5.94 -24.49
N ALA A 625 -8.70 -4.83 -25.01
CA ALA A 625 -9.45 -3.66 -25.46
C ALA A 625 -9.85 -3.69 -26.96
N ILE A 626 -9.38 -4.68 -27.72
CA ILE A 626 -9.46 -4.66 -29.21
C ILE A 626 -10.66 -5.42 -29.80
N LEU A 627 -11.47 -6.10 -29.00
CA LEU A 627 -12.54 -6.99 -29.49
C LEU A 627 -13.87 -6.30 -29.80
N GLU A 628 -14.02 -5.02 -29.47
CA GLU A 628 -15.24 -4.27 -29.70
C GLU A 628 -15.34 -3.81 -31.16
N THR A 629 -16.26 -4.42 -31.92
CA THR A 629 -16.43 -4.19 -33.37
C THR A 629 -16.83 -2.75 -33.73
N ASP A 630 -17.43 -2.01 -32.80
CA ASP A 630 -17.85 -0.62 -32.97
C ASP A 630 -16.70 0.39 -32.81
N LEU A 631 -15.49 -0.05 -32.42
CA LEU A 631 -14.32 0.83 -32.29
C LEU A 631 -13.56 1.05 -33.59
N LYS A 632 -13.83 0.26 -34.65
CA LYS A 632 -13.09 0.33 -35.92
C LYS A 632 -13.08 1.73 -36.54
N ALA A 633 -14.19 2.46 -36.45
CA ALA A 633 -14.31 3.82 -36.96
C ALA A 633 -13.50 4.84 -36.15
N LEU A 634 -13.29 4.58 -34.85
CA LEU A 634 -12.45 5.42 -34.00
C LEU A 634 -10.96 5.12 -34.26
N TYR A 635 -10.60 3.85 -34.39
CA TYR A 635 -9.22 3.44 -34.73
C TYR A 635 -8.73 3.99 -36.06
N SER A 636 -9.60 4.12 -37.07
CA SER A 636 -9.23 4.69 -38.37
C SER A 636 -8.91 6.19 -38.36
N LYS A 637 -9.07 6.88 -37.21
CA LYS A 637 -8.70 8.29 -37.04
C LYS A 637 -7.21 8.48 -36.69
N PHE A 638 -6.51 7.41 -36.38
CA PHE A 638 -5.09 7.43 -36.02
C PHE A 638 -4.23 6.98 -37.20
N ALA A 639 -2.99 7.47 -37.28
CA ALA A 639 -2.03 7.06 -38.31
C ALA A 639 -1.76 5.54 -38.24
N LYS A 640 -1.61 5.04 -37.01
CA LYS A 640 -1.30 3.64 -36.72
C LYS A 640 -1.89 3.25 -35.37
N VAL A 641 -2.37 2.02 -35.26
CA VAL A 641 -2.83 1.42 -34.00
C VAL A 641 -2.00 0.18 -33.70
N VAL A 642 -1.31 0.23 -32.57
CA VAL A 642 -0.43 -0.82 -32.05
C VAL A 642 -1.07 -1.44 -30.82
N VAL A 643 -0.95 -2.76 -30.69
CA VAL A 643 -1.40 -3.49 -29.51
C VAL A 643 -0.18 -3.75 -28.62
N ALA A 644 -0.23 -3.34 -27.35
CA ALA A 644 0.83 -3.58 -26.38
C ALA A 644 0.85 -5.06 -25.92
N GLU A 645 1.19 -5.95 -26.84
CA GLU A 645 1.26 -7.39 -26.61
C GLU A 645 2.67 -7.81 -26.21
N ASP A 646 3.04 -7.47 -24.97
CA ASP A 646 4.37 -7.70 -24.41
C ASP A 646 4.87 -9.14 -24.53
N CYS A 647 3.95 -10.11 -24.53
CA CYS A 647 4.31 -11.52 -24.54
C CYS A 647 4.89 -11.97 -25.88
N ALA A 648 4.66 -11.22 -26.96
CA ALA A 648 5.28 -11.49 -28.25
C ALA A 648 6.77 -11.11 -28.29
N TYR A 649 7.23 -10.33 -27.31
CA TYR A 649 8.55 -9.71 -27.27
C TYR A 649 9.39 -10.14 -26.06
N LEU A 650 9.03 -11.26 -25.41
CA LEU A 650 9.77 -11.73 -24.25
C LEU A 650 11.25 -12.00 -24.61
N PRO A 651 12.19 -11.62 -23.74
CA PRO A 651 13.61 -11.60 -24.06
C PRO A 651 14.24 -12.97 -24.34
N TRP A 652 13.60 -14.05 -23.90
CA TRP A 652 14.06 -15.41 -24.10
C TRP A 652 13.51 -16.08 -25.38
N ILE A 653 12.57 -15.45 -26.10
CA ILE A 653 12.03 -15.98 -27.36
C ILE A 653 13.12 -16.29 -28.40
N PRO A 654 14.16 -15.46 -28.59
CA PRO A 654 15.22 -15.76 -29.57
C PRO A 654 15.95 -17.08 -29.30
N LEU A 655 16.01 -17.57 -28.06
CA LEU A 655 16.61 -18.87 -27.74
C LEU A 655 15.84 -20.03 -28.40
N LEU A 656 14.51 -19.91 -28.44
CA LEU A 656 13.64 -20.91 -29.09
C LEU A 656 13.70 -20.81 -30.61
N LYS A 657 13.78 -19.60 -31.18
CA LYS A 657 13.91 -19.40 -32.63
C LYS A 657 15.21 -19.94 -33.19
N ASN A 658 16.29 -19.82 -32.40
CA ASN A 658 17.64 -20.27 -32.77
C ASN A 658 17.97 -21.67 -32.22
N SER A 659 16.95 -22.46 -31.85
CA SER A 659 17.13 -23.86 -31.43
C SER A 659 17.56 -24.76 -32.60
N TYR A 660 18.07 -25.95 -32.28
CA TYR A 660 18.61 -26.92 -33.27
C TYR A 660 17.57 -27.37 -34.30
N ALA A 661 16.28 -27.37 -33.95
CA ALA A 661 15.17 -27.67 -34.85
C ALA A 661 13.94 -26.76 -34.58
N PRO A 662 13.05 -26.55 -35.58
CA PRO A 662 11.83 -25.74 -35.42
C PRO A 662 10.85 -26.33 -34.39
N VAL A 663 10.13 -25.47 -33.67
CA VAL A 663 9.12 -25.88 -32.67
C VAL A 663 7.82 -26.35 -33.34
N GLU A 664 7.44 -27.60 -33.13
CA GLU A 664 6.21 -28.21 -33.66
C GLU A 664 5.07 -28.26 -32.65
N ARG A 665 5.37 -28.39 -31.35
CA ARG A 665 4.35 -28.45 -30.29
C ARG A 665 4.67 -27.52 -29.13
N ILE A 666 3.68 -26.77 -28.69
CA ILE A 666 3.77 -25.82 -27.57
C ILE A 666 2.75 -26.20 -26.49
N GLU A 667 3.16 -26.30 -25.24
CA GLU A 667 2.28 -26.55 -24.11
C GLU A 667 2.42 -25.46 -23.05
N PHE A 668 1.34 -24.73 -22.80
CA PHE A 668 1.23 -23.73 -21.76
C PHE A 668 0.28 -24.23 -20.69
N ASN A 669 0.81 -24.55 -19.51
CA ASN A 669 0.02 -25.03 -18.40
C ASN A 669 0.00 -23.98 -17.29
N ARG A 670 -1.17 -23.39 -17.03
CA ARG A 670 -1.40 -22.32 -16.04
C ARG A 670 -0.45 -21.12 -16.16
N SER A 671 0.16 -20.93 -17.33
CA SER A 671 1.31 -20.04 -17.54
C SER A 671 0.98 -18.74 -18.28
N GLY A 672 -0.31 -18.40 -18.43
CA GLY A 672 -0.74 -17.15 -19.05
C GLY A 672 -2.26 -17.04 -19.19
N PHE A 673 -2.74 -15.84 -19.55
CA PHE A 673 -4.08 -15.71 -20.11
C PHE A 673 -4.08 -16.27 -21.54
N ALA A 674 -5.23 -16.76 -22.01
CA ALA A 674 -5.32 -17.44 -23.30
C ALA A 674 -4.80 -16.58 -24.46
N TYR A 675 -5.14 -15.29 -24.54
CA TYR A 675 -4.68 -14.40 -25.62
C TYR A 675 -3.17 -14.15 -25.61
N HIS A 676 -2.60 -13.83 -24.45
CA HIS A 676 -1.15 -13.69 -24.28
C HIS A 676 -0.42 -14.98 -24.69
N ALA A 677 -1.01 -16.13 -24.38
CA ALA A 677 -0.50 -17.42 -24.81
C ALA A 677 -0.56 -17.60 -26.33
N VAL A 678 -1.63 -17.18 -27.02
CA VAL A 678 -1.66 -17.21 -28.50
C VAL A 678 -0.61 -16.28 -29.10
N ALA A 679 -0.48 -15.05 -28.60
CA ALA A 679 0.52 -14.10 -29.08
C ALA A 679 1.95 -14.61 -28.88
N LEU A 680 2.25 -15.15 -27.70
CA LEU A 680 3.54 -15.79 -27.42
C LEU A 680 3.76 -17.02 -28.31
N GLY A 681 2.75 -17.88 -28.46
CA GLY A 681 2.81 -19.05 -29.33
C GLY A 681 3.08 -18.67 -30.78
N ARG A 682 2.45 -17.59 -31.27
CA ARG A 682 2.72 -16.99 -32.58
C ARG A 682 4.17 -16.56 -32.69
N ALA A 683 4.66 -15.79 -31.72
CA ALA A 683 6.03 -15.28 -31.72
C ALA A 683 7.06 -16.42 -31.74
N ILE A 684 6.77 -17.57 -31.12
CA ILE A 684 7.62 -18.76 -31.10
C ILE A 684 7.52 -19.56 -32.41
N ALA A 685 6.31 -19.78 -32.93
CA ALA A 685 6.08 -20.53 -34.17
C ALA A 685 6.62 -19.80 -35.41
N ALA A 686 6.70 -18.47 -35.36
CA ALA A 686 6.92 -17.62 -36.52
C ALA A 686 8.40 -17.33 -36.83
N ASN A 687 9.15 -18.29 -37.37
CA ASN A 687 10.29 -17.97 -38.25
C ASN A 687 9.82 -17.31 -39.58
N GLY A 688 8.88 -16.33 -39.53
CA GLY A 688 8.31 -15.63 -40.70
C GLY A 688 6.77 -15.61 -40.84
N GLY A 689 6.01 -15.16 -39.82
CA GLY A 689 4.60 -14.76 -40.02
C GLY A 689 3.51 -15.82 -39.92
N ALA A 690 3.73 -16.91 -39.15
CA ALA A 690 2.73 -17.96 -38.95
C ALA A 690 1.45 -17.41 -38.28
N ARG A 691 0.28 -17.62 -38.90
CA ARG A 691 -1.01 -17.11 -38.40
C ARG A 691 -1.75 -18.19 -37.61
N PRO A 692 -2.41 -17.87 -36.49
CA PRO A 692 -3.25 -18.83 -35.80
C PRO A 692 -4.43 -19.21 -36.68
N LEU A 693 -4.65 -20.50 -36.88
CA LEU A 693 -5.78 -21.05 -37.60
C LEU A 693 -6.97 -21.16 -36.65
N ILE A 694 -8.06 -20.47 -37.00
CA ILE A 694 -9.32 -20.54 -36.24
C ILE A 694 -10.00 -21.88 -36.59
N LYS A 695 -9.62 -22.97 -35.91
CA LYS A 695 -10.40 -24.22 -35.89
C LYS A 695 -11.26 -24.25 -34.63
N SER A 696 -12.44 -24.88 -34.71
CA SER A 696 -13.33 -25.08 -33.57
C SER A 696 -12.61 -25.84 -32.45
N SER A 697 -12.03 -25.12 -31.49
CA SER A 697 -11.30 -25.77 -30.40
C SER A 697 -12.26 -26.66 -29.60
N ARG A 698 -11.91 -27.94 -29.43
CA ARG A 698 -12.58 -28.84 -28.48
C ARG A 698 -12.20 -28.39 -27.08
N THR A 699 -12.99 -27.49 -26.50
CA THR A 699 -12.89 -27.15 -25.08
C THR A 699 -13.38 -28.32 -24.25
N ARG A 700 -12.47 -29.09 -23.66
CA ARG A 700 -12.73 -29.72 -22.35
C ARG A 700 -12.54 -28.63 -21.30
N ARG A 701 -13.27 -28.67 -20.18
CA ARG A 701 -13.14 -27.66 -19.10
C ARG A 701 -11.65 -27.41 -18.83
N ASP A 702 -11.22 -26.17 -19.06
CA ASP A 702 -9.86 -25.64 -18.85
C ASP A 702 -8.76 -25.98 -19.87
N ARG A 703 -9.06 -26.47 -21.08
CA ARG A 703 -8.05 -26.66 -22.16
C ARG A 703 -8.48 -26.06 -23.51
N THR A 704 -7.62 -25.23 -24.10
CA THR A 704 -7.78 -24.64 -25.45
C THR A 704 -6.63 -25.12 -26.34
N THR A 705 -6.93 -25.49 -27.58
CA THR A 705 -5.92 -25.86 -28.60
C THR A 705 -5.94 -24.88 -29.76
N VAL A 706 -4.78 -24.51 -30.26
CA VAL A 706 -4.59 -23.60 -31.40
C VAL A 706 -3.58 -24.21 -32.35
N ASP A 707 -3.92 -24.31 -33.63
CA ASP A 707 -2.99 -24.68 -34.69
C ASP A 707 -2.50 -23.41 -35.39
N PHE A 708 -1.26 -23.40 -35.86
CA PHE A 708 -0.69 -22.31 -36.66
C PHE A 708 -0.54 -22.73 -38.13
N SER A 709 -0.52 -21.75 -39.04
CA SER A 709 -0.48 -21.98 -40.49
C SER A 709 0.77 -22.72 -40.99
N ASN A 710 1.82 -22.78 -40.17
CA ASN A 710 3.07 -23.49 -40.45
C ASN A 710 3.07 -24.95 -39.94
N GLY A 711 1.96 -25.42 -39.35
CA GLY A 711 1.86 -26.78 -38.79
C GLY A 711 2.16 -26.88 -37.29
N THR A 712 2.68 -25.83 -36.65
CA THR A 712 2.88 -25.83 -35.19
C THR A 712 1.54 -25.94 -34.47
N SER A 713 1.45 -26.78 -33.44
CA SER A 713 0.26 -26.94 -32.60
C SER A 713 0.53 -26.46 -31.17
N MET A 714 -0.48 -25.88 -30.53
CA MET A 714 -0.37 -25.34 -29.17
C MET A 714 -1.53 -25.78 -28.30
N ALA A 715 -1.25 -26.11 -27.04
CA ALA A 715 -2.23 -26.34 -25.99
C ALA A 715 -2.07 -25.34 -24.84
N ILE A 716 -3.18 -24.74 -24.41
CA ILE A 716 -3.28 -23.81 -23.28
C ILE A 716 -4.18 -24.44 -22.22
N VAL A 717 -3.66 -24.64 -21.01
CA VAL A 717 -4.37 -25.22 -19.87
C VAL A 717 -4.54 -24.18 -18.78
N GLY A 718 -5.78 -23.95 -18.33
CA GLY A 718 -6.13 -22.99 -17.28
C GLY A 718 -6.43 -23.63 -15.91
N PRO A 719 -6.84 -22.82 -14.91
CA PRO A 719 -6.71 -21.36 -14.87
C PRO A 719 -5.26 -20.93 -14.64
N ARG A 720 -4.92 -19.69 -15.01
CA ARG A 720 -3.59 -19.10 -14.84
C ARG A 720 -3.16 -19.05 -13.37
N ASP A 721 -1.97 -19.57 -13.08
CA ASP A 721 -1.23 -19.42 -11.81
C ASP A 721 0.27 -19.43 -12.12
N TYR A 722 0.87 -18.25 -12.29
CA TYR A 722 2.29 -18.12 -12.65
C TYR A 722 3.24 -18.83 -11.68
N ARG A 723 2.86 -19.00 -10.40
CA ARG A 723 3.69 -19.68 -9.41
C ARG A 723 3.79 -21.19 -9.63
N LYS A 724 2.80 -21.77 -10.31
CA LYS A 724 2.72 -23.21 -10.60
C LYS A 724 2.67 -23.49 -12.10
N GLY A 725 2.78 -22.44 -12.90
CA GLY A 725 2.64 -22.51 -14.33
C GLY A 725 3.92 -23.02 -14.97
N THR A 726 3.78 -23.71 -16.09
CA THR A 726 4.89 -24.29 -16.83
C THR A 726 4.70 -24.09 -18.33
N MET A 727 5.81 -24.12 -19.06
CA MET A 727 5.86 -24.09 -20.52
C MET A 727 6.75 -25.23 -21.02
N ARG A 728 6.31 -25.92 -22.08
CA ARG A 728 7.10 -26.93 -22.80
C ARG A 728 7.02 -26.64 -24.30
N PHE A 729 8.14 -26.81 -24.99
CA PHE A 729 8.29 -26.62 -26.43
C PHE A 729 8.96 -27.87 -26.98
N VAL A 730 8.31 -28.53 -27.93
CA VAL A 730 8.84 -29.75 -28.57
C VAL A 730 9.23 -29.40 -29.99
N ALA A 731 10.51 -29.58 -30.30
CA ALA A 731 11.07 -29.36 -31.62
C ALA A 731 10.85 -30.59 -32.53
N ALA A 732 11.05 -30.41 -33.84
CA ALA A 732 10.86 -31.46 -34.85
C ALA A 732 11.82 -32.65 -34.70
N ASP A 733 12.95 -32.47 -34.01
CA ASP A 733 13.92 -33.53 -33.68
C ASP A 733 13.64 -34.20 -32.33
N ASP A 734 12.43 -34.00 -31.78
CA ASP A 734 11.98 -34.43 -30.45
C ASP A 734 12.73 -33.81 -29.27
N THR A 735 13.59 -32.80 -29.49
CA THR A 735 14.18 -32.01 -28.40
C THR A 735 13.07 -31.27 -27.65
N VAL A 736 13.07 -31.41 -26.32
CA VAL A 736 12.13 -30.71 -25.45
C VAL A 736 12.84 -29.58 -24.71
N VAL A 737 12.35 -28.36 -24.92
CA VAL A 737 12.75 -27.17 -24.15
C VAL A 737 11.66 -26.82 -23.15
N ALA A 738 12.02 -26.56 -21.89
CA ALA A 738 11.04 -26.32 -20.82
C ALA A 738 11.38 -25.09 -19.98
N SER A 739 10.35 -24.53 -19.32
CA SER A 739 10.54 -23.44 -18.34
C SER A 739 11.06 -23.92 -16.98
N HIS A 740 11.04 -25.22 -16.73
CA HIS A 740 11.51 -25.90 -15.52
C HIS A 740 11.73 -27.38 -15.86
N PRO A 741 12.70 -28.09 -15.25
CA PRO A 741 12.94 -29.49 -15.57
C PRO A 741 11.77 -30.37 -15.13
N PHE A 742 11.21 -31.15 -16.05
CA PHE A 742 10.30 -32.26 -15.71
C PHE A 742 11.03 -33.61 -15.73
N HIS A 743 12.03 -33.73 -16.61
CA HIS A 743 12.88 -34.90 -16.79
C HIS A 743 14.33 -34.47 -17.05
N ASP A 744 15.29 -35.34 -16.75
CA ASP A 744 16.73 -35.05 -16.87
C ASP A 744 17.19 -34.79 -18.31
N THR A 745 16.38 -35.16 -19.31
CA THR A 745 16.70 -35.03 -20.74
C THR A 745 16.23 -33.71 -21.36
N GLU A 746 15.52 -32.86 -20.61
CA GLU A 746 14.95 -31.62 -21.14
C GLU A 746 15.90 -30.42 -21.03
N VAL A 747 15.95 -29.58 -22.06
CA VAL A 747 16.74 -28.35 -22.03
C VAL A 747 15.94 -27.25 -21.35
N VAL A 748 16.45 -26.66 -20.28
CA VAL A 748 15.72 -25.64 -19.51
C VAL A 748 16.17 -24.24 -19.92
N ILE A 749 15.21 -23.32 -20.12
CA ILE A 749 15.52 -21.89 -20.21
C ILE A 749 15.74 -21.36 -18.79
N GLN A 750 16.96 -20.99 -18.48
CA GLN A 750 17.38 -20.54 -17.15
C GLN A 750 17.69 -19.05 -17.15
N PRO A 751 17.21 -18.27 -16.16
CA PRO A 751 17.72 -16.93 -15.95
C PRO A 751 19.17 -16.99 -15.46
N VAL A 752 20.02 -16.13 -16.01
CA VAL A 752 21.37 -15.88 -15.50
C VAL A 752 21.26 -14.71 -14.52
N VAL A 753 21.55 -14.98 -13.25
CA VAL A 753 21.33 -14.02 -12.17
C VAL A 753 22.66 -13.57 -11.57
N GLU A 754 22.90 -12.26 -11.57
CA GLU A 754 24.04 -11.62 -10.91
C GLU A 754 23.54 -10.57 -9.93
N ASN A 755 24.03 -10.60 -8.69
CA ASN A 755 23.64 -9.66 -7.62
C ASN A 755 22.10 -9.53 -7.45
N GLY A 756 21.37 -10.63 -7.63
CA GLY A 756 19.91 -10.68 -7.53
C GLY A 756 19.16 -10.06 -8.71
N ARG A 757 19.83 -9.83 -9.85
CA ARG A 757 19.24 -9.33 -11.10
C ARG A 757 19.38 -10.35 -12.21
N CYS A 758 18.33 -10.51 -13.03
CA CYS A 758 18.46 -11.27 -14.27
C CYS A 758 19.25 -10.42 -15.26
N ILE A 759 20.39 -10.92 -15.74
CA ILE A 759 21.24 -10.24 -16.73
C ILE A 759 21.17 -10.89 -18.11
N ALA A 760 20.72 -12.14 -18.17
CA ALA A 760 20.57 -12.88 -19.42
C ALA A 760 19.61 -14.06 -19.23
N PHE A 761 19.19 -14.68 -20.32
CA PHE A 761 18.56 -15.99 -20.32
C PHE A 761 19.44 -16.96 -21.10
N ARG A 762 19.53 -18.21 -20.64
CA ARG A 762 20.36 -19.25 -21.24
C ARG A 762 19.55 -20.51 -21.53
N GLN A 763 19.85 -21.16 -22.66
CA GLN A 763 19.33 -22.46 -23.06
C GLN A 763 20.49 -23.30 -23.62
N GLY A 764 20.96 -24.30 -22.87
CA GLY A 764 22.13 -25.09 -23.28
C GLY A 764 23.38 -24.21 -23.46
N PRO A 765 24.04 -24.18 -24.63
CA PRO A 765 25.15 -23.27 -24.90
C PRO A 765 24.72 -21.86 -25.35
N ASN A 766 23.45 -21.65 -25.69
CA ASN A 766 22.94 -20.38 -26.23
C ASN A 766 22.51 -19.44 -25.12
N SER A 767 22.74 -18.13 -25.28
CA SER A 767 22.30 -17.10 -24.33
C SER A 767 21.83 -15.84 -25.03
N VAL A 768 20.91 -15.11 -24.39
CA VAL A 768 20.46 -13.77 -24.77
C VAL A 768 20.65 -12.85 -23.59
N SER A 769 21.54 -11.86 -23.73
CA SER A 769 21.76 -10.83 -22.70
C SER A 769 20.64 -9.80 -22.68
N LEU A 770 20.43 -9.22 -21.50
CA LEU A 770 19.58 -8.06 -21.29
C LEU A 770 20.43 -6.79 -21.32
N SER A 771 19.89 -5.69 -21.84
CA SER A 771 20.51 -4.37 -21.70
C SER A 771 20.36 -3.84 -20.26
N ASP A 772 21.11 -2.80 -19.88
CA ASP A 772 21.00 -2.20 -18.55
C ASP A 772 19.57 -1.73 -18.23
N GLU A 773 18.88 -1.16 -19.22
CA GLU A 773 17.48 -0.75 -19.12
C GLU A 773 16.55 -1.96 -18.88
N GLU A 774 16.77 -3.05 -19.60
CA GLU A 774 16.00 -4.28 -19.45
C GLU A 774 16.26 -4.99 -18.12
N VAL A 775 17.49 -4.94 -17.62
CA VAL A 775 17.88 -5.47 -16.30
C VAL A 775 17.12 -4.75 -15.18
N ILE A 776 16.95 -3.42 -15.28
CA ILE A 776 16.15 -2.63 -14.32
C ILE A 776 14.68 -3.07 -14.37
N LEU A 777 14.11 -3.19 -15.56
CA LEU A 777 12.70 -3.54 -15.77
C LEU A 777 12.38 -5.00 -15.38
N ALA A 778 13.33 -5.92 -15.55
CA ALA A 778 13.22 -7.29 -15.07
C ALA A 778 13.14 -7.35 -13.53
N GLY A 779 13.64 -6.34 -12.83
CA GLY A 779 13.61 -6.29 -11.37
C GLY A 779 14.42 -7.43 -10.72
N SER A 780 14.06 -7.79 -9.49
CA SER A 780 14.82 -8.77 -8.71
C SER A 780 14.52 -10.21 -9.09
N PHE A 781 15.52 -11.03 -9.35
CA PHE A 781 15.42 -12.46 -9.72
C PHE A 781 16.24 -13.34 -8.77
N SER A 782 15.84 -14.61 -8.66
CA SER A 782 16.60 -15.68 -8.03
C SER A 782 17.05 -16.72 -9.06
N SER A 783 18.12 -17.47 -8.79
CA SER A 783 18.52 -18.64 -9.60
C SER A 783 17.41 -19.68 -9.71
N GLU A 784 16.66 -19.88 -8.62
CA GLU A 784 15.51 -20.80 -8.55
C GLU A 784 14.24 -20.30 -9.26
N ASP A 785 14.19 -19.02 -9.66
CA ASP A 785 13.01 -18.48 -10.32
C ASP A 785 12.89 -19.07 -11.74
N SER A 786 11.69 -19.50 -12.11
CA SER A 786 11.41 -19.86 -13.51
C SER A 786 10.98 -18.62 -14.31
N ILE A 787 11.16 -18.67 -15.63
CA ILE A 787 10.64 -17.63 -16.53
C ILE A 787 9.11 -17.44 -16.41
N VAL A 788 8.38 -18.45 -15.91
CA VAL A 788 6.93 -18.37 -15.70
C VAL A 788 6.60 -17.73 -14.36
N SER A 789 7.32 -18.06 -13.28
CA SER A 789 7.08 -17.46 -11.96
C SER A 789 7.32 -15.95 -11.97
N ARG A 790 8.22 -15.48 -12.86
CA ARG A 790 8.56 -14.07 -13.06
C ARG A 790 7.94 -13.43 -14.29
N MET A 791 6.90 -14.05 -14.86
CA MET A 791 6.27 -13.56 -16.09
C MET A 791 5.81 -12.10 -16.01
N LEU A 792 5.32 -11.64 -14.85
CA LEU A 792 4.90 -10.24 -14.70
C LEU A 792 6.07 -9.27 -14.85
N ASP A 793 7.24 -9.61 -14.33
CA ASP A 793 8.42 -8.76 -14.43
C ASP A 793 9.00 -8.77 -15.85
N ILE A 794 9.05 -9.95 -16.48
CA ILE A 794 9.60 -10.11 -17.84
C ILE A 794 8.70 -9.47 -18.90
N LYS A 795 7.38 -9.40 -18.67
CA LYS A 795 6.46 -8.65 -19.55
C LYS A 795 6.83 -7.18 -19.67
N ARG A 796 7.42 -6.55 -18.65
CA ARG A 796 7.90 -5.16 -18.79
C ARG A 796 9.06 -5.05 -19.78
N VAL A 797 9.96 -6.03 -19.76
CA VAL A 797 11.02 -6.15 -20.77
C VAL A 797 10.43 -6.37 -22.17
N GLY A 798 9.38 -7.19 -22.27
CA GLY A 798 8.64 -7.36 -23.53
C GLY A 798 8.01 -6.06 -24.03
N LEU A 799 7.38 -5.28 -23.14
CA LEU A 799 6.84 -3.95 -23.48
C LEU A 799 7.95 -3.00 -23.93
N HIS A 800 9.10 -3.00 -23.24
CA HIS A 800 10.26 -2.20 -23.61
C HIS A 800 10.73 -2.48 -25.04
N ARG A 801 10.90 -3.76 -25.39
CA ARG A 801 11.31 -4.17 -26.74
C ARG A 801 10.28 -3.77 -27.81
N LEU A 802 8.99 -3.99 -27.52
CA LEU A 802 7.90 -3.57 -28.41
C LEU A 802 7.93 -2.07 -28.69
N LEU A 803 8.09 -1.26 -27.63
CA LEU A 803 8.14 0.20 -27.78
C LEU A 803 9.44 0.67 -28.45
N SER A 804 10.56 -0.05 -28.27
CA SER A 804 11.81 0.22 -28.99
C SER A 804 11.64 0.03 -30.50
N GLU A 805 11.10 -1.10 -30.95
CA GLU A 805 10.80 -1.33 -32.37
C GLU A 805 9.88 -0.24 -32.94
N LEU A 806 8.91 0.20 -32.15
CA LEU A 806 7.99 1.27 -32.55
C LEU A 806 8.69 2.65 -32.69
N LEU A 807 9.72 2.93 -31.90
CA LEU A 807 10.54 4.14 -32.04
C LEU A 807 11.47 4.06 -33.25
N ASP A 808 11.99 2.87 -33.55
CA ASP A 808 12.86 2.61 -34.71
C ASP A 808 12.09 2.64 -36.04
N GLY A 809 10.75 2.65 -35.99
CA GLY A 809 9.87 2.80 -37.15
C GLY A 809 9.27 1.49 -37.65
N ASP A 810 9.52 0.38 -36.96
CA ASP A 810 9.04 -0.95 -37.36
C ASP A 810 7.52 -1.11 -37.17
N ASP A 811 6.97 -2.10 -37.88
CA ASP A 811 5.61 -2.60 -37.68
C ASP A 811 5.53 -3.45 -36.42
N ALA A 812 5.59 -2.79 -35.26
CA ALA A 812 5.22 -3.37 -33.98
C ALA A 812 3.80 -3.99 -34.02
N TYR A 813 3.49 -4.86 -33.06
CA TYR A 813 2.27 -5.70 -33.01
C TYR A 813 0.99 -4.98 -33.46
N THR A 814 0.44 -5.37 -34.61
CA THR A 814 -0.66 -4.63 -35.26
C THR A 814 -2.02 -4.92 -34.61
N LEU A 815 -2.98 -4.01 -34.80
CA LEU A 815 -4.38 -4.24 -34.41
C LEU A 815 -4.95 -5.53 -35.05
N SER A 816 -4.61 -5.79 -36.32
CA SER A 816 -5.08 -6.99 -37.04
C SER A 816 -4.61 -8.29 -36.40
N GLU A 817 -3.36 -8.28 -35.95
CA GLU A 817 -2.69 -9.38 -35.28
C GLU A 817 -3.32 -9.67 -33.93
N GLY A 818 -3.51 -8.64 -33.09
CA GLY A 818 -4.16 -8.78 -31.80
C GLY A 818 -5.59 -9.28 -31.92
N VAL A 819 -6.38 -8.76 -32.86
CA VAL A 819 -7.77 -9.22 -33.09
C VAL A 819 -7.79 -10.69 -33.49
N SER A 820 -6.85 -11.11 -34.33
CA SER A 820 -6.71 -12.51 -34.74
C SER A 820 -6.41 -13.42 -33.54
N ASP A 821 -5.50 -13.03 -32.64
CA ASP A 821 -5.18 -13.83 -31.44
C ASP A 821 -6.31 -13.89 -30.44
N ALA A 822 -6.96 -12.76 -30.20
CA ALA A 822 -8.05 -12.66 -29.25
C ALA A 822 -9.24 -13.54 -29.69
N LYS A 823 -9.51 -13.60 -31.00
CA LYS A 823 -10.48 -14.54 -31.59
C LYS A 823 -10.05 -16.00 -31.44
N ALA A 824 -8.79 -16.32 -31.73
CA ALA A 824 -8.25 -17.68 -31.56
C ALA A 824 -8.30 -18.15 -30.10
N ALA A 825 -8.13 -17.22 -29.15
CA ALA A 825 -8.23 -17.46 -27.72
C ALA A 825 -9.67 -17.64 -27.19
N LYS A 826 -10.70 -17.46 -28.03
CA LYS A 826 -12.14 -17.48 -27.66
C LYS A 826 -12.46 -16.53 -26.49
N ILE A 827 -11.90 -15.34 -26.49
CA ILE A 827 -12.40 -14.28 -25.61
C ILE A 827 -13.75 -13.84 -26.18
N HIS A 828 -14.81 -13.98 -25.38
CA HIS A 828 -16.13 -13.44 -25.67
C HIS A 828 -16.27 -12.05 -25.10
#